data_AF-A0A8B6BVP5-F1
#
_entry.id   AF-A0A8B6BVP5-F1
#
_cell.length_a   1.000
_cell.length_b   1.000
_cell.length_c   1.000
_cell.angle_alpha   90.00
_cell.angle_beta   90.00
_cell.angle_gamma   90.00
#
_symmetry.space_group_name_H-M   'P 1'
#
loop_
_entity.id
_entity.type
_entity.pdbx_description
1 polymer ?
#
loop_
_entity_poly.entity_id
_entity_poly.type
_entity_poly.pdbx_seq_one_letter_code
_entity_poly.pdbx_strand_id
1 'polypeptide(L)'
;MQNDEKKKDASIANDTMEEANCMIKKSATSPKDGAARIIEANAILNNPNTSGVDSTTALQNKLRQEPPKHNIDVCFHSVISPTFFSNSQKDRVVVCFYNRGTIIKEVGLELESPRQDGYIVGSVTFKVPLPCELYYSYVVSNTDARPTFEYYSPDGDLNDKGSKRRRSLSLQQNISPKDVCHFYDGVIRGREEMIRYKSWWKNLKKRFGGEDEYKKFLKEDIDLALSAFLPKQLLNHFSDKDSKFEEAVKILSRMKNSLKEQYCGICTFIELSFDNLFQNVLQLQMKKTIHQFQRINREHLQAAAADITSMYHLRLAKAAMSAHIVVLFEITLDRTETDELCEALLPLPNYTDRACPDVVQMKKVMPSIFSEVTSSIIKLAEKIAGTTDNSSWLFCVPVIHFMCLDIQPFQHVPSELNYNATDLNQKDRWWGTVKFRNAIKNFKEYPEWDRPVCEILEMLSPYFDVDYLLPRTVTASMNLQMLHGITTANIIPVDVVLASTYFYCSTLQNCKELDMLKDVLQHVASQMVTCDKNMPTPGIDSIYRTFNIASDLIGNVIKLKDGNIVFFVIEIYLIGLDKFQKINNKQYQRVDHKYKETDHWTEYTYNRDTIVHWLENELFENQELMLWNKAFQLRLKEGKVKKLFRETLEFRFHQTIEEKEKLFPEKLVEIYCSHADTFEETVQEILSKAVLKAIKYSTSFDWRKTKDGKSNIRLSQLLSKVFEKEWDLKDLDDPVRGLEHALMWEPFHTYMELF
;
A
#
# COMPACT_ATOMS: atom_id res chain seq x y z
N MET A 1 -50.74 8.26 -12.79
CA MET A 1 -49.32 8.65 -12.93
C MET A 1 -48.40 7.53 -12.43
N GLN A 2 -48.46 6.33 -13.04
CA GLN A 2 -47.66 5.16 -12.63
C GLN A 2 -47.22 4.28 -13.81
N ASN A 3 -47.36 4.77 -15.05
CA ASN A 3 -47.00 4.01 -16.26
C ASN A 3 -45.88 4.65 -17.09
N ASP A 4 -45.31 5.78 -16.67
CA ASP A 4 -44.21 6.45 -17.38
C ASP A 4 -42.82 6.20 -16.80
N GLU A 5 -42.68 5.58 -15.63
CA GLU A 5 -41.38 5.28 -15.02
C GLU A 5 -40.76 3.97 -15.52
N LYS A 6 -41.55 2.98 -15.98
CA LYS A 6 -41.00 1.69 -16.47
C LYS A 6 -40.38 1.74 -17.87
N LYS A 7 -40.55 2.83 -18.62
CA LYS A 7 -39.95 2.99 -19.96
C LYS A 7 -38.61 3.72 -19.97
N LYS A 8 -38.20 4.34 -18.86
CA LYS A 8 -36.89 5.01 -18.76
C LYS A 8 -35.76 4.07 -18.36
N ASP A 9 -36.04 3.05 -17.56
CA ASP A 9 -35.01 2.10 -17.08
C ASP A 9 -34.61 1.04 -18.12
N ALA A 10 -35.45 0.78 -19.13
CA ALA A 10 -35.11 -0.12 -20.24
C ALA A 10 -34.26 0.54 -21.34
N SER A 11 -34.20 1.87 -21.38
CA SER A 11 -33.39 2.63 -22.35
C SER A 11 -31.93 2.76 -21.91
N ILE A 12 -31.67 2.82 -20.61
CA ILE A 12 -30.32 3.03 -20.05
C ILE A 12 -29.52 1.71 -20.01
N ALA A 13 -30.20 0.56 -19.99
CA ALA A 13 -29.57 -0.76 -20.02
C ALA A 13 -29.11 -1.22 -21.41
N ASN A 14 -29.64 -0.64 -22.50
CA ASN A 14 -29.23 -0.98 -23.87
C ASN A 14 -28.04 -0.11 -24.35
N ASP A 15 -27.96 1.16 -23.93
CA ASP A 15 -26.85 2.04 -24.31
C ASP A 15 -25.53 1.65 -23.60
N THR A 16 -25.60 1.06 -22.41
CA THR A 16 -24.41 0.53 -21.69
C THR A 16 -23.92 -0.81 -22.23
N MET A 17 -24.72 -1.53 -23.03
CA MET A 17 -24.32 -2.79 -23.67
C MET A 17 -23.78 -2.59 -25.10
N GLU A 18 -24.10 -1.46 -25.75
CA GLU A 18 -23.50 -1.06 -27.04
C GLU A 18 -22.17 -0.30 -26.88
N GLU A 19 -21.96 0.46 -25.81
CA GLU A 19 -20.63 1.07 -25.52
C GLU A 19 -19.59 0.04 -25.02
N ALA A 20 -20.02 -1.02 -24.33
CA ALA A 20 -19.16 -2.15 -23.98
C ALA A 20 -18.75 -3.00 -25.22
N ASN A 21 -19.56 -3.00 -26.28
CA ASN A 21 -19.28 -3.71 -27.53
C ASN A 21 -18.50 -2.86 -28.56
N CYS A 22 -18.35 -1.55 -28.34
CA CYS A 22 -17.60 -0.65 -29.22
C CYS A 22 -16.13 -0.47 -28.80
N MET A 23 -15.78 -0.71 -27.53
CA MET A 23 -14.39 -0.64 -27.02
C MET A 23 -13.60 -1.96 -27.08
N ILE A 24 -14.24 -3.08 -27.46
CA ILE A 24 -13.57 -4.38 -27.64
C ILE A 24 -13.07 -4.60 -29.10
N LYS A 25 -13.32 -3.65 -30.02
CA LYS A 25 -12.95 -3.78 -31.45
C LYS A 25 -11.77 -2.93 -31.95
N LYS A 26 -10.94 -2.36 -31.07
CA LYS A 26 -9.71 -1.64 -31.48
C LYS A 26 -8.48 -1.99 -30.64
N SER A 27 -8.04 -3.24 -30.70
CA SER A 27 -6.62 -3.63 -30.50
C SER A 27 -6.40 -5.09 -30.90
N ALA A 28 -6.44 -5.37 -32.19
CA ALA A 28 -6.01 -6.66 -32.74
C ALA A 28 -5.07 -6.44 -33.92
N THR A 29 -3.84 -6.04 -33.62
CA THR A 29 -2.72 -6.17 -34.55
C THR A 29 -2.23 -7.63 -34.53
N SER A 30 -2.71 -8.39 -35.52
CA SER A 30 -2.11 -9.56 -36.20
C SER A 30 -1.26 -10.57 -35.40
N PRO A 31 -1.72 -11.84 -35.36
CA PRO A 31 -0.85 -13.01 -35.37
C PRO A 31 -1.09 -13.84 -36.64
N LYS A 32 -0.76 -13.29 -37.82
CA LYS A 32 -0.54 -14.11 -39.02
C LYS A 32 0.90 -14.58 -39.03
N ASP A 33 1.17 -15.69 -38.35
CA ASP A 33 2.31 -16.60 -38.62
C ASP A 33 2.22 -17.95 -37.86
N GLY A 34 1.21 -18.15 -36.99
CA GLY A 34 1.03 -19.42 -36.25
C GLY A 34 0.14 -20.47 -36.92
N ALA A 35 -0.73 -20.09 -37.86
CA ALA A 35 -1.78 -20.98 -38.37
C ALA A 35 -1.38 -21.82 -39.60
N ALA A 36 -0.30 -21.45 -40.31
CA ALA A 36 0.18 -22.21 -41.46
C ALA A 36 0.93 -23.51 -41.07
N ARG A 37 1.43 -23.62 -39.83
CA ARG A 37 2.20 -24.80 -39.36
C ARG A 37 1.35 -25.90 -38.73
N ILE A 38 0.11 -25.61 -38.34
CA ILE A 38 -0.79 -26.61 -37.74
C ILE A 38 -1.59 -27.37 -38.81
N ILE A 39 -1.80 -26.77 -39.99
CA ILE A 39 -2.47 -27.43 -41.12
C ILE A 39 -1.52 -28.40 -41.85
N GLU A 40 -0.20 -28.15 -41.84
CA GLU A 40 0.79 -29.04 -42.44
C GLU A 40 1.09 -30.29 -41.57
N ALA A 41 0.93 -30.19 -40.24
CA ALA A 41 1.11 -31.32 -39.31
C ALA A 41 -0.05 -32.34 -39.37
N ASN A 42 -1.27 -31.89 -39.67
CA ASN A 42 -2.44 -32.77 -39.76
C ASN A 42 -2.61 -33.44 -41.14
N ALA A 43 -1.94 -32.94 -42.19
CA ALA A 43 -1.93 -33.59 -43.50
C ALA A 43 -0.99 -34.81 -43.56
N ILE A 44 -0.04 -34.93 -42.63
CA ILE A 44 0.93 -36.04 -42.56
C ILE A 44 0.35 -37.26 -41.80
N LEU A 45 -0.66 -37.06 -40.96
CA LEU A 45 -1.22 -38.11 -40.10
C LEU A 45 -2.35 -38.96 -40.73
N ASN A 46 -2.81 -38.65 -41.96
CA ASN A 46 -3.98 -39.29 -42.58
C ASN A 46 -3.70 -40.05 -43.89
N ASN A 47 -2.48 -40.51 -44.13
CA ASN A 47 -2.17 -41.31 -45.33
C ASN A 47 -1.81 -42.77 -44.95
N PRO A 48 -2.76 -43.72 -45.03
CA PRO A 48 -2.51 -45.12 -44.70
C PRO A 48 -2.02 -45.83 -45.95
N ASN A 49 -0.79 -45.55 -46.42
CA ASN A 49 -0.06 -46.36 -47.40
C ASN A 49 1.36 -45.83 -47.62
N THR A 50 2.24 -45.98 -46.62
CA THR A 50 3.68 -46.07 -46.85
C THR A 50 4.31 -46.90 -45.74
N SER A 51 4.85 -48.05 -46.14
CA SER A 51 5.62 -48.96 -45.33
C SER A 51 6.97 -48.34 -44.92
N GLY A 52 7.22 -48.29 -43.61
CA GLY A 52 8.52 -48.56 -43.00
C GLY A 52 9.66 -47.56 -43.21
N VAL A 53 9.54 -46.33 -42.69
CA VAL A 53 10.68 -45.55 -42.14
C VAL A 53 10.15 -44.65 -41.00
N ASP A 54 10.74 -44.73 -39.81
CA ASP A 54 10.41 -43.91 -38.63
C ASP A 54 10.48 -42.40 -38.94
N SER A 55 9.34 -41.71 -38.80
CA SER A 55 9.19 -40.26 -39.00
C SER A 55 10.06 -39.42 -38.05
N THR A 56 10.41 -39.97 -36.87
CA THR A 56 11.35 -39.39 -35.90
C THR A 56 12.77 -39.32 -36.45
N THR A 57 13.16 -40.31 -37.28
CA THR A 57 14.49 -40.41 -37.89
C THR A 57 14.66 -39.41 -39.03
N ALA A 58 13.58 -39.11 -39.76
CA ALA A 58 13.58 -38.12 -40.84
C ALA A 58 13.70 -36.68 -40.31
N LEU A 59 13.03 -36.35 -39.19
CA LEU A 59 13.14 -35.02 -38.55
C LEU A 59 14.53 -34.80 -37.91
N GLN A 60 15.07 -35.84 -37.26
CA GLN A 60 16.45 -35.82 -36.75
C GLN A 60 17.50 -35.73 -37.88
N ASN A 61 17.25 -36.33 -39.04
CA ASN A 61 18.15 -36.20 -40.19
C ASN A 61 18.05 -34.84 -40.90
N LYS A 62 16.90 -34.15 -40.81
CA LYS A 62 16.74 -32.77 -41.33
C LYS A 62 17.44 -31.71 -40.45
N LEU A 63 17.45 -31.89 -39.13
CA LEU A 63 18.25 -31.06 -38.20
C LEU A 63 19.77 -31.31 -38.31
N ARG A 64 20.20 -32.40 -38.97
CA ARG A 64 21.61 -32.84 -39.07
C ARG A 64 22.38 -32.26 -40.27
N GLN A 65 21.75 -31.53 -41.18
CA GLN A 65 22.41 -31.01 -42.39
C GLN A 65 22.71 -29.49 -42.38
N GLU A 66 22.29 -28.75 -41.35
CA GLU A 66 22.77 -27.37 -41.19
C GLU A 66 24.18 -27.40 -40.55
N PRO A 67 25.19 -26.75 -41.14
CA PRO A 67 26.49 -26.59 -40.48
C PRO A 67 26.31 -25.88 -39.13
N PRO A 68 27.13 -26.21 -38.10
CA PRO A 68 27.04 -25.56 -36.81
C PRO A 68 27.17 -24.04 -36.98
N LYS A 69 26.13 -23.30 -36.58
CA LYS A 69 26.06 -21.84 -36.80
C LYS A 69 27.10 -21.09 -35.96
N HIS A 70 27.39 -21.61 -34.76
CA HIS A 70 28.43 -21.13 -33.85
C HIS A 70 28.67 -22.14 -32.73
N ASN A 71 29.81 -21.99 -32.04
CA ASN A 71 30.12 -22.69 -30.80
C ASN A 71 29.77 -21.80 -29.60
N ILE A 72 29.36 -22.40 -28.48
CA ILE A 72 29.21 -21.73 -27.20
C ILE A 72 30.10 -22.38 -26.14
N ASP A 73 30.53 -21.60 -25.15
CA ASP A 73 31.21 -22.11 -23.97
C ASP A 73 30.15 -22.58 -22.95
N VAL A 74 30.23 -23.85 -22.53
CA VAL A 74 29.36 -24.42 -21.49
C VAL A 74 30.21 -24.77 -20.29
N CYS A 75 29.91 -24.15 -19.14
CA CYS A 75 30.58 -24.37 -17.87
C CYS A 75 29.75 -25.32 -17.00
N PHE A 76 30.24 -26.54 -16.82
CA PHE A 76 29.63 -27.56 -15.97
C PHE A 76 30.12 -27.40 -14.54
N HIS A 77 29.20 -27.33 -13.59
CA HIS A 77 29.44 -27.17 -12.16
C HIS A 77 28.97 -28.41 -11.41
N SER A 78 29.83 -28.99 -10.58
CA SER A 78 29.56 -30.25 -9.88
C SER A 78 30.09 -30.27 -8.46
N VAL A 79 29.38 -30.96 -7.56
CA VAL A 79 29.81 -31.23 -6.20
C VAL A 79 30.22 -32.69 -6.12
N ILE A 80 31.52 -32.95 -5.96
CA ILE A 80 32.06 -34.31 -5.96
C ILE A 80 32.05 -34.87 -4.54
N SER A 81 31.38 -36.01 -4.37
CA SER A 81 31.34 -36.75 -3.10
C SER A 81 32.72 -37.29 -2.72
N PRO A 82 33.11 -37.25 -1.42
CA PRO A 82 34.37 -37.86 -0.96
C PRO A 82 34.44 -39.36 -1.30
N THR A 83 33.30 -40.04 -1.40
CA THR A 83 33.24 -41.46 -1.79
C THR A 83 33.57 -41.71 -3.26
N PHE A 84 33.63 -40.65 -4.08
CA PHE A 84 33.99 -40.76 -5.49
C PHE A 84 35.51 -40.91 -5.66
N PHE A 85 36.28 -40.48 -4.66
CA PHE A 85 37.73 -40.58 -4.64
C PHE A 85 38.18 -41.85 -3.90
N SER A 86 39.20 -42.51 -4.45
CA SER A 86 40.02 -43.49 -3.72
C SER A 86 41.12 -42.78 -2.92
N ASN A 87 41.64 -41.67 -3.43
CA ASN A 87 42.59 -40.77 -2.78
C ASN A 87 42.39 -39.32 -3.26
N SER A 88 41.73 -38.49 -2.45
CA SER A 88 41.37 -37.10 -2.80
C SER A 88 42.55 -36.17 -3.10
N GLN A 89 43.79 -36.56 -2.76
CA GLN A 89 45.00 -35.77 -3.07
C GLN A 89 45.68 -36.17 -4.40
N LYS A 90 45.43 -37.38 -4.90
CA LYS A 90 46.08 -37.92 -6.11
C LYS A 90 45.15 -38.09 -7.30
N ASP A 91 43.89 -38.37 -7.00
CA ASP A 91 42.88 -38.68 -8.01
C ASP A 91 42.49 -37.43 -8.81
N ARG A 92 42.29 -37.60 -10.12
CA ARG A 92 41.81 -36.54 -11.02
C ARG A 92 40.39 -36.83 -11.47
N VAL A 93 39.49 -35.86 -11.33
CA VAL A 93 38.14 -35.96 -11.91
C VAL A 93 38.17 -35.37 -13.31
N VAL A 94 37.61 -36.09 -14.28
CA VAL A 94 37.42 -35.64 -15.66
C VAL A 94 35.95 -35.77 -16.06
N VAL A 95 35.48 -34.90 -16.95
CA VAL A 95 34.23 -35.09 -17.69
C VAL A 95 34.55 -35.72 -19.03
N CYS A 96 34.00 -36.90 -19.27
CA CYS A 96 34.06 -37.57 -20.57
C CYS A 96 32.80 -37.21 -21.36
N PHE A 97 32.97 -36.62 -22.54
CA PHE A 97 31.89 -36.30 -23.48
C PHE A 97 31.79 -37.39 -24.54
N TYR A 98 30.57 -37.70 -24.99
CA TYR A 98 30.29 -38.80 -25.89
C TYR A 98 29.44 -38.43 -27.10
N ASN A 99 29.67 -39.15 -28.19
CA ASN A 99 28.80 -39.17 -29.36
C ASN A 99 28.59 -40.64 -29.77
N ARG A 100 27.33 -41.10 -29.87
CA ARG A 100 26.98 -42.48 -30.28
C ARG A 100 27.75 -43.60 -29.55
N GLY A 101 28.05 -43.44 -28.26
CA GLY A 101 28.75 -44.48 -27.50
C GLY A 101 30.26 -44.26 -27.34
N THR A 102 30.91 -43.48 -28.20
CA THR A 102 32.36 -43.23 -28.16
C THR A 102 32.70 -41.95 -27.44
N ILE A 103 33.81 -41.94 -26.69
CA ILE A 103 34.33 -40.72 -26.05
C ILE A 103 34.86 -39.82 -27.17
N ILE A 104 34.30 -38.63 -27.29
CA ILE A 104 34.76 -37.62 -28.26
C ILE A 104 35.78 -36.67 -27.63
N LYS A 105 35.72 -36.49 -26.31
CA LYS A 105 36.64 -35.62 -25.58
C LYS A 105 36.62 -35.92 -24.09
N GLU A 106 37.76 -35.77 -23.45
CA GLU A 106 37.91 -35.77 -22.00
C GLU A 106 38.42 -34.40 -21.57
N VAL A 107 37.81 -33.83 -20.54
CA VAL A 107 38.22 -32.53 -20.01
C VAL A 107 38.34 -32.65 -18.49
N GLY A 108 39.51 -32.32 -17.95
CA GLY A 108 39.73 -32.31 -16.50
C GLY A 108 38.87 -31.27 -15.81
N LEU A 109 38.33 -31.59 -14.64
CA LEU A 109 37.70 -30.60 -13.78
C LEU A 109 38.78 -29.76 -13.11
N GLU A 110 38.53 -28.46 -13.04
CA GLU A 110 39.23 -27.59 -12.12
C GLU A 110 38.58 -27.74 -10.75
N LEU A 111 39.27 -28.43 -9.84
CA LEU A 111 38.78 -28.73 -8.50
C LEU A 111 39.19 -27.63 -7.52
N GLU A 112 38.24 -27.11 -6.77
CA GLU A 112 38.49 -26.26 -5.60
C GLU A 112 39.08 -27.09 -4.45
N SER A 113 39.64 -26.42 -3.43
CA SER A 113 40.06 -27.11 -2.21
C SER A 113 38.87 -27.81 -1.53
N PRO A 114 39.07 -28.99 -0.91
CA PRO A 114 37.99 -29.70 -0.21
C PRO A 114 37.32 -28.80 0.82
N ARG A 115 35.99 -28.83 0.87
CA ARG A 115 35.20 -28.08 1.85
C ARG A 115 35.08 -28.86 3.16
N GLN A 116 34.50 -28.22 4.17
CA GLN A 116 34.06 -28.89 5.39
C GLN A 116 33.16 -30.08 4.98
N ASP A 117 33.42 -31.26 5.55
CA ASP A 117 32.82 -32.57 5.21
C ASP A 117 33.38 -33.32 3.98
N GLY A 118 34.47 -32.84 3.37
CA GLY A 118 35.25 -33.60 2.38
C GLY A 118 34.70 -33.59 0.95
N TYR A 119 33.59 -32.90 0.70
CA TYR A 119 33.07 -32.64 -0.64
C TYR A 119 33.98 -31.65 -1.40
N ILE A 120 34.15 -31.87 -2.70
CA ILE A 120 35.00 -31.05 -3.57
C ILE A 120 34.13 -30.39 -4.63
N VAL A 121 34.18 -29.07 -4.76
CA VAL A 121 33.48 -28.37 -5.84
C VAL A 121 34.39 -28.32 -7.06
N GLY A 122 33.85 -28.64 -8.23
CA GLY A 122 34.61 -28.61 -9.47
C GLY A 122 33.83 -27.99 -10.61
N SER A 123 34.53 -27.25 -11.45
CA SER A 123 33.98 -26.68 -12.67
C SER A 123 34.82 -27.00 -13.90
N VAL A 124 34.19 -27.12 -15.05
CA VAL A 124 34.88 -27.28 -16.33
C VAL A 124 34.15 -26.58 -17.45
N THR A 125 34.88 -25.85 -18.30
CA THR A 125 34.29 -25.20 -19.47
C THR A 125 34.61 -26.00 -20.73
N PHE A 126 33.56 -26.32 -21.50
CA PHE A 126 33.66 -27.07 -22.74
C PHE A 126 32.94 -26.35 -23.87
N LYS A 127 33.61 -26.22 -25.03
CA LYS A 127 33.04 -25.63 -26.25
C LYS A 127 32.13 -26.63 -26.96
N VAL A 128 30.86 -26.28 -27.07
CA VAL A 128 29.82 -27.13 -27.68
C VAL A 128 29.25 -26.43 -28.92
N PRO A 129 29.12 -27.13 -30.07
CA PRO A 129 28.44 -26.58 -31.24
C PRO A 129 26.93 -26.48 -30.99
N LEU A 130 26.25 -25.48 -31.57
CA LEU A 130 24.79 -25.38 -31.52
C LEU A 130 24.11 -25.68 -32.87
N PRO A 131 22.90 -26.28 -32.86
CA PRO A 131 22.25 -26.96 -31.73
C PRO A 131 22.92 -28.31 -31.43
N CYS A 132 22.92 -28.75 -30.17
CA CYS A 132 23.52 -30.05 -29.80
C CYS A 132 22.81 -30.70 -28.63
N GLU A 133 22.71 -32.03 -28.70
CA GLU A 133 22.45 -32.90 -27.57
C GLU A 133 23.78 -33.55 -27.17
N LEU A 134 24.25 -33.23 -25.98
CA LEU A 134 25.55 -33.64 -25.48
C LEU A 134 25.38 -34.71 -24.40
N TYR A 135 26.01 -35.87 -24.60
CA TYR A 135 26.04 -36.93 -23.59
C TYR A 135 27.37 -36.91 -22.85
N TYR A 136 27.37 -36.98 -21.53
CA TYR A 136 28.60 -36.90 -20.73
C TYR A 136 28.54 -37.75 -19.46
N SER A 137 29.71 -38.01 -18.88
CA SER A 137 29.81 -38.61 -17.55
C SER A 137 31.06 -38.16 -16.80
N TYR A 138 30.95 -38.07 -15.48
CA TYR A 138 32.09 -37.82 -14.60
C TYR A 138 32.89 -39.10 -14.34
N VAL A 139 34.22 -39.00 -14.37
CA VAL A 139 35.14 -40.13 -14.19
C VAL A 139 36.30 -39.72 -13.30
N VAL A 140 36.62 -40.55 -12.31
CA VAL A 140 37.86 -40.43 -11.55
C VAL A 140 38.94 -41.26 -12.21
N SER A 141 39.97 -40.59 -12.70
CA SER A 141 41.20 -41.18 -13.21
C SER A 141 42.21 -41.30 -12.06
N ASN A 142 42.53 -42.53 -11.70
CA ASN A 142 43.57 -42.87 -10.72
C ASN A 142 44.76 -43.46 -11.50
N THR A 143 45.98 -43.03 -11.17
CA THR A 143 47.21 -43.55 -11.82
C THR A 143 47.44 -45.04 -11.55
N ASP A 144 46.92 -45.57 -10.44
CA ASP A 144 47.23 -46.90 -9.92
C ASP A 144 46.01 -47.85 -9.93
N ALA A 145 44.82 -47.38 -10.34
CA ALA A 145 43.58 -48.15 -10.31
C ALA A 145 42.72 -47.97 -11.56
N ARG A 146 41.72 -48.86 -11.75
CA ARG A 146 40.74 -48.72 -12.83
C ARG A 146 39.94 -47.43 -12.64
N PRO A 147 39.61 -46.70 -13.72
CA PRO A 147 38.84 -45.47 -13.63
C PRO A 147 37.46 -45.75 -13.02
N THR A 148 37.07 -44.90 -12.06
CA THR A 148 35.76 -45.00 -11.41
C THR A 148 34.80 -44.04 -12.10
N PHE A 149 33.77 -44.60 -12.73
CA PHE A 149 32.73 -43.81 -13.37
C PHE A 149 31.69 -43.38 -12.35
N GLU A 150 31.09 -42.20 -12.56
CA GLU A 150 29.91 -41.81 -11.80
C GLU A 150 28.82 -42.87 -11.94
N TYR A 151 28.03 -43.00 -10.89
CA TYR A 151 26.86 -43.85 -10.95
C TYR A 151 25.62 -43.01 -11.21
N TYR A 152 25.23 -42.93 -12.49
CA TYR A 152 23.99 -42.31 -12.92
C TYR A 152 23.00 -43.41 -13.33
N SER A 153 21.87 -43.52 -12.62
CA SER A 153 20.84 -44.54 -12.92
C SER A 153 19.47 -43.88 -12.98
N PRO A 154 19.05 -43.47 -14.18
CA PRO A 154 17.79 -42.80 -14.41
C PRO A 154 16.57 -43.54 -13.84
N ASP A 155 16.37 -44.81 -14.21
CA ASP A 155 15.07 -45.46 -14.02
C ASP A 155 14.95 -46.22 -12.69
N GLY A 156 15.95 -46.15 -11.82
CA GLY A 156 16.04 -47.01 -10.63
C GLY A 156 16.10 -48.52 -10.93
N ASP A 157 16.07 -48.94 -12.20
CA ASP A 157 16.09 -50.35 -12.59
C ASP A 157 17.47 -50.97 -12.40
N LEU A 158 17.49 -52.13 -11.75
CA LEU A 158 18.69 -52.85 -11.31
C LEU A 158 19.07 -53.99 -12.25
N ASN A 159 18.23 -54.30 -13.23
CA ASN A 159 18.48 -55.38 -14.18
C ASN A 159 19.25 -54.92 -15.41
N ASP A 160 19.41 -53.61 -15.59
CA ASP A 160 20.24 -53.09 -16.66
C ASP A 160 21.72 -53.33 -16.31
N LYS A 161 22.29 -54.38 -16.92
CA LYS A 161 23.68 -54.82 -16.78
C LYS A 161 24.67 -53.85 -17.44
N GLY A 162 24.58 -52.57 -17.08
CA GLY A 162 25.52 -51.56 -17.49
C GLY A 162 25.25 -50.96 -18.87
N SER A 163 23.99 -50.76 -19.28
CA SER A 163 23.76 -49.66 -20.21
C SER A 163 24.23 -48.38 -19.49
N LYS A 164 25.36 -47.87 -19.95
CA LYS A 164 26.00 -46.66 -19.45
C LYS A 164 25.09 -45.48 -19.79
N ARG A 165 23.99 -45.31 -19.06
CA ARG A 165 23.16 -44.12 -19.20
C ARG A 165 23.98 -42.94 -18.72
N ARG A 166 24.18 -42.01 -19.62
CA ARG A 166 25.00 -40.81 -19.45
C ARG A 166 24.07 -39.66 -19.10
N ARG A 167 24.62 -38.63 -18.46
CA ARG A 167 23.95 -37.34 -18.39
C ARG A 167 23.78 -36.81 -19.80
N SER A 168 22.69 -36.10 -20.03
CA SER A 168 22.41 -35.43 -21.30
C SER A 168 22.15 -33.96 -21.03
N LEU A 169 22.67 -33.11 -21.92
CA LEU A 169 22.38 -31.69 -21.96
C LEU A 169 21.86 -31.34 -23.36
N SER A 170 20.67 -30.77 -23.44
CA SER A 170 20.08 -30.31 -24.70
C SER A 170 20.20 -28.80 -24.82
N LEU A 171 20.95 -28.32 -25.81
CA LEU A 171 21.16 -26.88 -26.04
C LEU A 171 20.44 -26.41 -27.32
N GLN A 172 19.59 -25.40 -27.17
CA GLN A 172 18.80 -24.82 -28.26
C GLN A 172 19.53 -23.64 -28.95
N GLN A 173 19.04 -23.26 -30.15
CA GLN A 173 19.70 -22.28 -31.04
C GLN A 173 19.71 -20.83 -30.52
N ASN A 174 18.94 -20.49 -29.48
CA ASN A 174 18.71 -19.10 -29.05
C ASN A 174 19.79 -18.54 -28.10
N ILE A 175 20.93 -19.21 -27.95
CA ILE A 175 22.01 -18.80 -27.04
C ILE A 175 23.02 -17.94 -27.80
N SER A 176 23.33 -16.76 -27.26
CA SER A 176 24.34 -15.85 -27.80
C SER A 176 25.73 -16.50 -27.84
N PRO A 177 26.49 -16.39 -28.95
CA PRO A 177 27.85 -16.91 -29.06
C PRO A 177 28.85 -16.32 -28.05
N LYS A 178 28.52 -15.17 -27.44
CA LYS A 178 29.39 -14.46 -26.49
C LYS A 178 29.16 -14.85 -25.04
N ASP A 179 28.11 -15.62 -24.75
CA ASP A 179 27.71 -15.94 -23.38
C ASP A 179 28.22 -17.33 -22.99
N VAL A 180 28.68 -17.46 -21.74
CA VAL A 180 29.00 -18.77 -21.14
C VAL A 180 27.71 -19.34 -20.55
N CYS A 181 27.31 -20.51 -21.02
CA CYS A 181 26.17 -21.24 -20.48
C CYS A 181 26.61 -22.02 -19.23
N HIS A 182 26.10 -21.66 -18.06
CA HIS A 182 26.41 -22.37 -16.82
C HIS A 182 25.39 -23.48 -16.56
N PHE A 183 25.87 -24.69 -16.30
CA PHE A 183 25.06 -25.88 -16.04
C PHE A 183 25.45 -26.52 -14.71
N TYR A 184 24.47 -26.80 -13.85
CA TYR A 184 24.70 -27.33 -12.49
C TYR A 184 24.26 -28.78 -12.38
N ASP A 185 25.23 -29.69 -12.22
CA ASP A 185 25.01 -31.14 -12.24
C ASP A 185 24.63 -31.76 -10.89
N GLY A 186 24.65 -30.96 -9.82
CA GLY A 186 24.38 -31.42 -8.45
C GLY A 186 25.53 -32.23 -7.87
N VAL A 187 25.20 -33.22 -7.04
CA VAL A 187 26.19 -34.06 -6.36
C VAL A 187 26.54 -35.28 -7.21
N ILE A 188 27.83 -35.46 -7.48
CA ILE A 188 28.39 -36.62 -8.20
C ILE A 188 28.85 -37.66 -7.19
N ARG A 189 28.29 -38.87 -7.30
CA ARG A 189 28.55 -39.96 -6.36
C ARG A 189 29.13 -41.19 -7.06
N GLY A 190 29.98 -41.91 -6.32
CA GLY A 190 30.53 -43.19 -6.75
C GLY A 190 29.54 -44.33 -6.69
N ARG A 191 29.89 -45.42 -7.38
CA ARG A 191 29.08 -46.64 -7.46
C ARG A 191 28.81 -47.26 -6.09
N GLU A 192 29.79 -47.28 -5.19
CA GLU A 192 29.66 -47.93 -3.88
C GLU A 192 28.66 -47.24 -2.97
N GLU A 193 28.70 -45.91 -2.93
CA GLU A 193 27.75 -45.08 -2.19
C GLU A 193 26.33 -45.29 -2.73
N MET A 194 26.16 -45.24 -4.05
CA MET A 194 24.86 -45.47 -4.67
C MET A 194 24.34 -46.90 -4.50
N ILE A 195 25.20 -47.92 -4.44
CA ILE A 195 24.79 -49.30 -4.13
C ILE A 195 24.28 -49.40 -2.68
N ARG A 196 24.92 -48.72 -1.72
CA ARG A 196 24.45 -48.66 -0.32
C ARG A 196 23.08 -48.01 -0.25
N TYR A 197 22.92 -46.84 -0.87
CA TYR A 197 21.63 -46.15 -0.96
C TYR A 197 20.57 -47.00 -1.67
N LYS A 198 20.92 -47.71 -2.76
CA LYS A 198 19.99 -48.57 -3.51
C LYS A 198 19.56 -49.84 -2.78
N SER A 199 20.47 -50.51 -2.07
CA SER A 199 20.16 -51.67 -1.23
C SER A 199 19.15 -51.28 -0.14
N TRP A 200 19.34 -50.09 0.43
CA TRP A 200 18.42 -49.50 1.40
C TRP A 200 17.08 -49.11 0.75
N TRP A 201 17.10 -48.40 -0.38
CA TRP A 201 15.94 -48.03 -1.21
C TRP A 201 15.04 -49.20 -1.62
N LYS A 202 15.64 -50.29 -2.10
CA LYS A 202 14.92 -51.48 -2.55
C LYS A 202 14.23 -52.20 -1.38
N ASN A 203 14.82 -52.10 -0.18
CA ASN A 203 14.25 -52.65 1.05
C ASN A 203 13.15 -51.76 1.65
N LEU A 204 13.22 -50.44 1.45
CA LEU A 204 12.25 -49.47 1.96
C LEU A 204 11.03 -49.24 1.07
N LYS A 205 11.21 -49.19 -0.26
CA LYS A 205 10.11 -49.17 -1.23
C LYS A 205 9.18 -50.39 -1.06
N LYS A 206 9.74 -51.50 -0.56
CA LYS A 206 9.00 -52.73 -0.22
C LYS A 206 8.25 -52.70 1.12
N ARG A 207 8.61 -51.82 2.06
CA ARG A 207 8.05 -51.86 3.43
C ARG A 207 7.12 -50.70 3.81
N PHE A 208 7.32 -49.47 3.30
CA PHE A 208 6.57 -48.30 3.81
C PHE A 208 6.23 -47.20 2.78
N GLY A 209 6.34 -47.46 1.47
CA GLY A 209 6.10 -46.40 0.47
C GLY A 209 7.15 -45.29 0.56
N GLY A 210 8.43 -45.65 0.35
CA GLY A 210 9.65 -44.88 0.64
C GLY A 210 9.88 -43.54 -0.08
N GLU A 211 8.84 -42.75 -0.34
CA GLU A 211 8.92 -41.41 -0.91
C GLU A 211 9.70 -40.43 0.00
N ASP A 212 9.60 -40.58 1.32
CA ASP A 212 10.18 -39.64 2.30
C ASP A 212 11.71 -39.66 2.36
N GLU A 213 12.34 -40.83 2.22
CA GLU A 213 13.80 -40.93 2.24
C GLU A 213 14.45 -40.44 0.94
N TYR A 214 13.71 -40.46 -0.18
CA TYR A 214 14.20 -39.89 -1.44
C TYR A 214 14.21 -38.39 -1.36
N LYS A 215 13.11 -37.85 -0.84
CA LYS A 215 12.95 -36.43 -0.59
C LYS A 215 14.05 -35.96 0.34
N LYS A 216 14.40 -36.74 1.36
CA LYS A 216 15.56 -36.46 2.22
C LYS A 216 16.88 -36.45 1.45
N PHE A 217 17.15 -37.46 0.62
CA PHE A 217 18.36 -37.51 -0.20
C PHE A 217 18.45 -36.33 -1.19
N LEU A 218 17.39 -36.07 -1.94
CA LEU A 218 17.32 -34.92 -2.85
C LEU A 218 17.49 -33.60 -2.11
N LYS A 219 16.90 -33.47 -0.92
CA LYS A 219 17.06 -32.28 -0.08
C LYS A 219 18.52 -32.08 0.31
N GLU A 220 19.23 -33.13 0.73
CA GLU A 220 20.66 -33.09 1.06
C GLU A 220 21.51 -32.69 -0.16
N ASP A 221 21.23 -33.28 -1.32
CA ASP A 221 21.94 -32.96 -2.57
C ASP A 221 21.70 -31.50 -3.02
N ILE A 222 20.45 -31.03 -2.93
CA ILE A 222 20.10 -29.64 -3.23
C ILE A 222 20.76 -28.68 -2.24
N ASP A 223 20.81 -29.01 -0.94
CA ASP A 223 21.46 -28.19 0.09
C ASP A 223 22.97 -28.11 -0.12
N LEU A 224 23.61 -29.23 -0.47
CA LEU A 224 25.02 -29.25 -0.84
C LEU A 224 25.29 -28.43 -2.10
N ALA A 225 24.46 -28.55 -3.14
CA ALA A 225 24.60 -27.76 -4.37
C ALA A 225 24.40 -26.26 -4.12
N LEU A 226 23.35 -25.87 -3.39
CA LEU A 226 23.11 -24.48 -3.00
C LEU A 226 24.27 -23.93 -2.16
N SER A 227 24.73 -24.68 -1.16
CA SER A 227 25.88 -24.28 -0.33
C SER A 227 27.19 -24.24 -1.12
N ALA A 228 27.32 -25.05 -2.17
CA ALA A 228 28.46 -25.10 -3.07
C ALA A 228 28.54 -23.87 -3.98
N PHE A 229 27.45 -23.60 -4.69
CA PHE A 229 27.45 -22.70 -5.85
C PHE A 229 26.81 -21.35 -5.60
N LEU A 230 25.95 -21.21 -4.59
CA LEU A 230 25.37 -19.92 -4.26
C LEU A 230 26.51 -19.01 -3.77
N PRO A 231 26.73 -17.84 -4.41
CA PRO A 231 27.83 -16.98 -4.02
C PRO A 231 27.73 -16.64 -2.54
N LYS A 232 28.78 -16.97 -1.77
CA LYS A 232 28.86 -16.64 -0.33
C LYS A 232 28.61 -15.15 -0.07
N GLN A 233 28.83 -14.30 -1.08
CA GLN A 233 28.57 -12.85 -1.05
C GLN A 233 27.07 -12.49 -0.97
N LEU A 234 26.15 -13.33 -1.50
CA LEU A 234 24.71 -13.14 -1.26
C LEU A 234 24.33 -13.40 0.20
N LEU A 235 24.90 -14.44 0.79
CA LEU A 235 24.46 -14.96 2.09
C LEU A 235 25.27 -14.41 3.29
N ASN A 236 26.54 -14.03 3.10
CA ASN A 236 27.47 -13.83 4.22
C ASN A 236 28.39 -12.61 4.14
N HIS A 237 28.64 -11.99 2.96
CA HIS A 237 29.63 -10.88 2.86
C HIS A 237 29.10 -9.61 2.19
N PHE A 238 29.27 -8.47 2.88
CA PHE A 238 28.96 -7.12 2.42
C PHE A 238 30.25 -6.46 1.91
N SER A 239 30.72 -6.82 0.70
CA SER A 239 31.90 -6.16 0.13
C SER A 239 31.57 -5.42 -1.16
N ASP A 240 31.91 -4.13 -1.18
CA ASP A 240 31.55 -3.14 -2.19
C ASP A 240 32.07 -3.38 -3.62
N LYS A 241 33.06 -4.25 -3.82
CA LYS A 241 33.88 -4.12 -5.03
C LYS A 241 33.32 -4.73 -6.32
N ASP A 242 32.44 -5.73 -6.26
CA ASP A 242 31.89 -6.39 -7.48
C ASP A 242 30.53 -7.09 -7.23
N SER A 243 29.60 -6.44 -6.53
CA SER A 243 28.31 -7.07 -6.18
C SER A 243 27.43 -7.31 -7.41
N LYS A 244 27.53 -8.49 -8.03
CA LYS A 244 26.67 -8.95 -9.13
C LYS A 244 25.35 -9.51 -8.61
N PHE A 245 24.52 -8.69 -7.97
CA PHE A 245 23.18 -9.09 -7.50
C PHE A 245 22.33 -9.73 -8.61
N GLU A 246 22.49 -9.25 -9.83
CA GLU A 246 21.80 -9.79 -11.01
C GLU A 246 22.29 -11.20 -11.38
N GLU A 247 23.60 -11.43 -11.26
CA GLU A 247 24.17 -12.75 -11.56
C GLU A 247 23.74 -13.78 -10.52
N ALA A 248 23.49 -13.36 -9.27
CA ALA A 248 22.94 -14.22 -8.23
C ALA A 248 21.61 -14.87 -8.63
N VAL A 249 20.66 -14.06 -9.10
CA VAL A 249 19.32 -14.51 -9.49
C VAL A 249 19.42 -15.41 -10.72
N LYS A 250 20.30 -15.05 -11.67
CA LYS A 250 20.58 -15.87 -12.84
C LYS A 250 21.19 -17.22 -12.44
N ILE A 251 22.13 -17.24 -11.50
CA ILE A 251 22.73 -18.47 -10.95
C ILE A 251 21.67 -19.33 -10.28
N LEU A 252 20.84 -18.76 -9.40
CA LEU A 252 19.77 -19.49 -8.71
C LEU A 252 18.77 -20.10 -9.70
N SER A 253 18.32 -19.32 -10.69
CA SER A 253 17.39 -19.79 -11.72
C SER A 253 18.01 -20.88 -12.60
N ARG A 254 19.27 -20.71 -13.04
CA ARG A 254 20.01 -21.73 -13.81
C ARG A 254 20.19 -22.99 -12.98
N MET A 255 20.58 -22.87 -11.71
CA MET A 255 20.77 -24.00 -10.82
C MET A 255 19.46 -24.75 -10.57
N LYS A 256 18.35 -24.05 -10.28
CA LYS A 256 17.02 -24.68 -10.17
C LYS A 256 16.72 -25.49 -11.43
N ASN A 257 16.87 -24.90 -12.61
CA ASN A 257 16.54 -25.54 -13.88
C ASN A 257 17.48 -26.71 -14.22
N SER A 258 18.80 -26.55 -14.05
CA SER A 258 19.76 -27.62 -14.30
C SER A 258 19.57 -28.79 -13.34
N LEU A 259 19.42 -28.53 -12.04
CA LEU A 259 19.17 -29.58 -11.05
C LEU A 259 17.82 -30.26 -11.32
N LYS A 260 16.78 -29.50 -11.69
CA LYS A 260 15.49 -30.06 -12.09
C LYS A 260 15.64 -30.95 -13.33
N GLU A 261 16.40 -30.53 -14.34
CA GLU A 261 16.68 -31.35 -15.53
C GLU A 261 17.40 -32.66 -15.15
N GLN A 262 18.42 -32.57 -14.28
CA GLN A 262 19.22 -33.73 -13.88
C GLN A 262 18.45 -34.71 -12.97
N TYR A 263 17.64 -34.21 -12.03
CA TYR A 263 16.92 -35.06 -11.07
C TYR A 263 15.53 -35.46 -11.56
N CYS A 264 14.85 -34.62 -12.36
CA CYS A 264 13.46 -34.83 -12.78
C CYS A 264 13.30 -35.21 -14.24
N GLY A 265 14.33 -35.08 -15.10
CA GLY A 265 14.26 -35.40 -16.54
C GLY A 265 13.90 -36.85 -16.89
N ILE A 266 13.65 -37.68 -15.87
CA ILE A 266 13.48 -39.11 -15.95
C ILE A 266 12.17 -39.59 -15.31
N CYS A 267 11.63 -38.85 -14.32
CA CYS A 267 10.42 -39.25 -13.61
C CYS A 267 9.54 -38.03 -13.27
N THR A 268 8.41 -37.94 -13.95
CA THR A 268 7.44 -36.84 -13.82
C THR A 268 6.85 -36.70 -12.42
N PHE A 269 6.77 -37.80 -11.64
CA PHE A 269 6.29 -37.75 -10.25
C PHE A 269 7.24 -36.97 -9.32
N ILE A 270 8.55 -36.99 -9.60
CA ILE A 270 9.56 -36.27 -8.81
C ILE A 270 9.47 -34.77 -9.07
N GLU A 271 9.02 -34.37 -10.25
CA GLU A 271 8.97 -32.98 -10.69
C GLU A 271 8.14 -32.10 -9.74
N LEU A 272 6.98 -32.59 -9.29
CA LEU A 272 6.09 -31.89 -8.36
C LEU A 272 6.70 -31.74 -6.95
N SER A 273 7.56 -32.67 -6.54
CA SER A 273 8.23 -32.62 -5.24
C SER A 273 9.52 -31.80 -5.28
N PHE A 274 10.20 -31.73 -6.44
CA PHE A 274 11.49 -31.06 -6.57
C PHE A 274 11.38 -29.56 -6.30
N ASP A 275 10.40 -28.89 -6.90
CA ASP A 275 10.22 -27.44 -6.71
C ASP A 275 9.99 -27.11 -5.23
N ASN A 276 9.16 -27.89 -4.53
CA ASN A 276 8.94 -27.76 -3.08
C ASN A 276 10.21 -28.04 -2.26
N LEU A 277 11.01 -29.05 -2.62
CA LEU A 277 12.26 -29.35 -1.93
C LEU A 277 13.29 -28.24 -2.12
N PHE A 278 13.43 -27.75 -3.34
CA PHE A 278 14.32 -26.62 -3.66
C PHE A 278 13.92 -25.36 -2.90
N GLN A 279 12.62 -25.06 -2.86
CA GLN A 279 12.05 -23.98 -2.06
C GLN A 279 12.37 -24.13 -0.58
N ASN A 280 12.16 -25.31 0.00
CA ASN A 280 12.42 -25.56 1.43
C ASN A 280 13.89 -25.38 1.80
N VAL A 281 14.82 -25.81 0.94
CA VAL A 281 16.26 -25.62 1.19
C VAL A 281 16.64 -24.15 1.04
N LEU A 282 16.17 -23.50 -0.01
CA LEU A 282 16.42 -22.07 -0.24
C LEU A 282 15.83 -21.22 0.90
N GLN A 283 14.64 -21.59 1.41
CA GLN A 283 14.01 -20.97 2.57
C GLN A 283 14.96 -20.97 3.77
N LEU A 284 15.58 -22.10 4.13
CA LEU A 284 16.52 -22.15 5.27
C LEU A 284 17.70 -21.19 5.11
N GLN A 285 18.20 -21.00 3.89
CA GLN A 285 19.27 -20.04 3.61
C GLN A 285 18.78 -18.59 3.66
N MET A 286 17.56 -18.34 3.18
CA MET A 286 16.92 -17.02 3.27
C MET A 286 16.64 -16.63 4.72
N LYS A 287 16.15 -17.55 5.56
CA LYS A 287 15.93 -17.33 6.99
C LYS A 287 17.21 -16.84 7.69
N LYS A 288 18.33 -17.52 7.43
CA LYS A 288 19.65 -17.11 7.95
C LYS A 288 20.04 -15.70 7.49
N THR A 289 19.75 -15.36 6.23
CA THR A 289 20.05 -14.03 5.66
C THR A 289 19.16 -12.95 6.27
N ILE A 290 17.87 -13.23 6.43
CA ILE A 290 16.88 -12.32 7.01
C ILE A 290 17.23 -12.00 8.47
N HIS A 291 17.55 -13.02 9.28
CA HIS A 291 17.99 -12.81 10.66
C HIS A 291 19.27 -11.98 10.79
N GLN A 292 20.15 -11.98 9.78
CA GLN A 292 21.31 -11.09 9.78
C GLN A 292 20.92 -9.61 9.66
N PHE A 293 19.78 -9.28 9.02
CA PHE A 293 19.31 -7.90 8.92
C PHE A 293 19.00 -7.29 10.28
N GLN A 294 18.44 -8.06 11.23
CA GLN A 294 18.22 -7.58 12.59
C GLN A 294 19.52 -7.13 13.25
N ARG A 295 20.58 -7.94 13.13
CA ARG A 295 21.89 -7.61 13.69
C ARG A 295 22.42 -6.32 13.07
N ILE A 296 22.34 -6.18 11.75
CA ILE A 296 22.81 -5.01 11.01
C ILE A 296 22.02 -3.75 11.40
N ASN A 297 20.69 -3.84 11.51
CA ASN A 297 19.84 -2.73 11.91
C ASN A 297 20.15 -2.26 13.34
N ARG A 298 20.38 -3.19 14.29
CA ARG A 298 20.77 -2.87 15.67
C ARG A 298 22.16 -2.24 15.76
N GLU A 299 23.13 -2.81 15.05
CA GLU A 299 24.49 -2.27 14.98
C GLU A 299 24.50 -0.87 14.33
N HIS A 300 23.63 -0.62 13.34
CA HIS A 300 23.50 0.69 12.70
C HIS A 300 23.00 1.77 13.66
N LEU A 301 21.92 1.49 14.41
CA LEU A 301 21.39 2.42 15.41
C LEU A 301 22.43 2.81 16.47
N GLN A 302 23.36 1.90 16.76
CA GLN A 302 24.47 2.13 17.69
C GLN A 302 25.67 2.86 17.02
N ALA A 303 25.91 2.61 15.73
CA ALA A 303 27.04 3.15 14.97
C ALA A 303 26.78 4.53 14.34
N ALA A 304 25.53 4.99 14.22
CA ALA A 304 25.17 6.31 13.70
C ALA A 304 25.80 7.51 14.46
N ALA A 305 26.51 7.25 15.57
CA ALA A 305 27.34 8.21 16.29
C ALA A 305 28.79 8.34 15.75
N ALA A 306 29.22 7.52 14.78
CA ALA A 306 30.56 7.54 14.19
C ALA A 306 30.50 7.38 12.65
N ASP A 307 31.31 8.17 11.93
CA ASP A 307 31.40 8.23 10.46
C ASP A 307 31.13 6.89 9.75
N ILE A 308 30.08 6.88 8.92
CA ILE A 308 29.43 5.68 8.39
C ILE A 308 30.39 4.88 7.48
N THR A 309 30.76 3.69 7.96
CA THR A 309 31.50 2.64 7.24
C THR A 309 30.77 2.13 6.00
N SER A 310 31.54 1.84 4.95
CA SER A 310 31.15 1.27 3.64
C SER A 310 30.14 0.11 3.64
N MET A 311 30.00 -0.61 4.76
CA MET A 311 29.18 -1.80 4.89
C MET A 311 27.66 -1.54 4.82
N TYR A 312 27.21 -0.31 5.12
CA TYR A 312 25.78 0.04 5.17
C TYR A 312 25.15 0.36 3.81
N HIS A 313 25.95 0.74 2.81
CA HIS A 313 25.42 1.18 1.51
C HIS A 313 24.68 0.09 0.72
N LEU A 314 24.87 -1.19 1.05
CA LEU A 314 24.26 -2.33 0.35
C LEU A 314 23.13 -3.02 1.11
N ARG A 315 22.76 -2.54 2.31
CA ARG A 315 21.71 -3.16 3.14
C ARG A 315 20.38 -3.24 2.40
N LEU A 316 19.89 -2.11 1.89
CA LEU A 316 18.61 -2.04 1.18
C LEU A 316 18.62 -2.89 -0.09
N ALA A 317 19.72 -2.85 -0.86
CA ALA A 317 19.90 -3.68 -2.04
C ALA A 317 19.80 -5.18 -1.73
N LYS A 318 20.35 -5.64 -0.59
CA LYS A 318 20.26 -7.03 -0.14
C LYS A 318 18.87 -7.40 0.34
N ALA A 319 18.19 -6.53 1.09
CA ALA A 319 16.81 -6.75 1.50
C ALA A 319 15.87 -6.83 0.28
N ALA A 320 16.03 -5.90 -0.68
CA ALA A 320 15.30 -5.89 -1.94
C ALA A 320 15.55 -7.16 -2.77
N MET A 321 16.80 -7.62 -2.84
CA MET A 321 17.15 -8.87 -3.51
C MET A 321 16.54 -10.09 -2.80
N SER A 322 16.54 -10.08 -1.46
CA SER A 322 15.94 -11.14 -0.65
C SER A 322 14.44 -11.22 -0.89
N ALA A 323 13.75 -10.07 -0.93
CA ALA A 323 12.34 -9.99 -1.30
C ALA A 323 12.08 -10.49 -2.73
N HIS A 324 12.96 -10.15 -3.68
CA HIS A 324 12.87 -10.65 -5.05
C HIS A 324 13.01 -12.17 -5.13
N ILE A 325 13.99 -12.76 -4.45
CA ILE A 325 14.19 -14.22 -4.39
C ILE A 325 12.98 -14.90 -3.71
N VAL A 326 12.49 -14.34 -2.60
CA VAL A 326 11.31 -14.87 -1.89
C VAL A 326 10.09 -14.94 -2.81
N VAL A 327 9.84 -13.90 -3.61
CA VAL A 327 8.71 -13.89 -4.54
C VAL A 327 8.96 -14.76 -5.77
N LEU A 328 10.14 -14.68 -6.38
CA LEU A 328 10.48 -15.42 -7.60
C LEU A 328 10.43 -16.92 -7.40
N PHE A 329 10.86 -17.40 -6.23
CA PHE A 329 10.86 -18.81 -5.88
C PHE A 329 9.68 -19.23 -5.01
N GLU A 330 8.72 -18.34 -4.71
CA GLU A 330 7.55 -18.62 -3.87
C GLU A 330 7.90 -19.16 -2.47
N ILE A 331 8.96 -18.62 -1.86
CA ILE A 331 9.40 -19.00 -0.52
C ILE A 331 8.35 -18.54 0.49
N THR A 332 7.96 -19.44 1.39
CA THR A 332 7.09 -19.11 2.52
C THR A 332 7.95 -18.62 3.68
N LEU A 333 7.68 -17.42 4.18
CA LEU A 333 8.29 -16.88 5.40
C LEU A 333 7.28 -17.00 6.54
N ASP A 334 7.77 -17.26 7.75
CA ASP A 334 6.92 -17.07 8.92
C ASP A 334 6.76 -15.57 9.24
N ARG A 335 5.96 -15.27 10.27
CA ARG A 335 5.66 -13.89 10.64
C ARG A 335 6.91 -13.12 11.04
N THR A 336 7.76 -13.69 11.90
CA THR A 336 8.99 -13.06 12.37
C THR A 336 9.92 -12.75 11.20
N GLU A 337 10.09 -13.69 10.26
CA GLU A 337 10.92 -13.50 9.07
C GLU A 337 10.35 -12.47 8.10
N THR A 338 9.03 -12.43 7.97
CA THR A 338 8.33 -11.43 7.15
C THR A 338 8.59 -10.04 7.72
N ASP A 339 8.39 -9.88 9.03
CA ASP A 339 8.59 -8.62 9.74
C ASP A 339 10.03 -8.13 9.59
N GLU A 340 11.00 -9.00 9.82
CA GLU A 340 12.43 -8.68 9.70
C GLU A 340 12.82 -8.25 8.28
N LEU A 341 12.29 -8.93 7.26
CA LEU A 341 12.54 -8.58 5.87
C LEU A 341 11.89 -7.24 5.50
N CYS A 342 10.64 -7.02 5.93
CA CYS A 342 9.91 -5.78 5.71
C CYS A 342 10.59 -4.58 6.39
N GLU A 343 11.02 -4.72 7.64
CA GLU A 343 11.77 -3.69 8.36
C GLU A 343 13.14 -3.42 7.69
N ALA A 344 13.81 -4.45 7.17
CA ALA A 344 15.05 -4.29 6.40
C ALA A 344 14.87 -3.55 5.07
N LEU A 345 13.63 -3.44 4.56
CA LEU A 345 13.30 -2.68 3.35
C LEU A 345 13.07 -1.18 3.60
N LEU A 346 13.03 -0.73 4.87
CA LEU A 346 12.97 0.70 5.16
C LEU A 346 14.26 1.37 4.67
N PRO A 347 14.21 2.42 3.84
CA PRO A 347 15.40 3.15 3.39
C PRO A 347 16.04 3.93 4.56
N LEU A 348 17.29 4.39 4.43
CA LEU A 348 17.90 5.28 5.41
C LEU A 348 17.94 6.73 4.86
N PRO A 349 17.16 7.66 5.44
CA PRO A 349 17.17 9.03 4.97
C PRO A 349 18.41 9.78 5.44
N ASN A 350 18.99 10.59 4.55
CA ASN A 350 19.96 11.61 4.89
C ASN A 350 19.27 12.98 4.79
N TYR A 351 18.89 13.54 5.94
CA TYR A 351 18.18 14.82 6.02
C TYR A 351 19.05 16.01 5.61
N THR A 352 20.38 15.91 5.76
CA THR A 352 21.33 16.97 5.36
C THR A 352 21.37 17.12 3.84
N ASP A 353 21.52 16.00 3.13
CA ASP A 353 21.60 16.00 1.67
C ASP A 353 20.22 15.89 0.98
N ARG A 354 19.15 15.76 1.77
CA ARG A 354 17.78 15.49 1.29
C ARG A 354 17.75 14.36 0.26
N ALA A 355 18.40 13.24 0.60
CA ALA A 355 18.49 12.07 -0.25
C ALA A 355 18.31 10.78 0.55
N CYS A 356 18.07 9.66 -0.15
CA CYS A 356 18.14 8.31 0.39
C CYS A 356 19.29 7.57 -0.32
N PRO A 357 20.52 7.63 0.21
CA PRO A 357 21.72 7.10 -0.47
C PRO A 357 21.63 5.62 -0.82
N ASP A 358 21.01 4.80 0.03
CA ASP A 358 20.80 3.37 -0.17
C ASP A 358 19.80 3.06 -1.30
N VAL A 359 18.83 3.94 -1.58
CA VAL A 359 17.96 3.81 -2.77
C VAL A 359 18.75 4.12 -4.05
N VAL A 360 19.59 5.16 -4.03
CA VAL A 360 20.47 5.52 -5.16
C VAL A 360 21.47 4.39 -5.43
N GLN A 361 22.08 3.85 -4.37
CA GLN A 361 23.02 2.76 -4.48
C GLN A 361 22.34 1.48 -4.97
N MET A 362 21.13 1.16 -4.50
CA MET A 362 20.34 0.05 -5.02
C MET A 362 20.12 0.19 -6.54
N LYS A 363 19.68 1.36 -7.03
CA LYS A 363 19.55 1.61 -8.48
C LYS A 363 20.85 1.37 -9.26
N LYS A 364 22.00 1.69 -8.65
CA LYS A 364 23.32 1.53 -9.26
C LYS A 364 23.80 0.07 -9.34
N VAL A 365 23.49 -0.76 -8.33
CA VAL A 365 24.01 -2.15 -8.25
C VAL A 365 23.14 -3.21 -8.92
N MET A 366 21.89 -2.88 -9.26
CA MET A 366 20.96 -3.79 -9.96
C MET A 366 20.16 -3.09 -11.07
N PRO A 367 20.81 -2.34 -11.99
CA PRO A 367 20.10 -1.53 -12.98
C PRO A 367 19.25 -2.35 -13.96
N SER A 368 19.65 -3.58 -14.32
CA SER A 368 18.95 -4.37 -15.35
C SER A 368 17.73 -5.10 -14.83
N ILE A 369 17.69 -5.42 -13.52
CA ILE A 369 16.56 -6.10 -12.87
C ILE A 369 15.78 -5.18 -11.93
N PHE A 370 16.08 -3.88 -11.89
CA PHE A 370 15.49 -2.94 -10.95
C PHE A 370 13.95 -2.96 -10.98
N SER A 371 13.36 -3.03 -12.19
CA SER A 371 11.90 -3.12 -12.39
C SER A 371 11.32 -4.45 -11.87
N GLU A 372 12.02 -5.57 -12.07
CA GLU A 372 11.61 -6.90 -11.60
C GLU A 372 11.66 -6.98 -10.07
N VAL A 373 12.72 -6.44 -9.47
CA VAL A 373 12.87 -6.32 -8.02
C VAL A 373 11.76 -5.42 -7.44
N THR A 374 11.49 -4.27 -8.05
CA THR A 374 10.38 -3.38 -7.66
C THR A 374 9.05 -4.13 -7.70
N SER A 375 8.77 -4.83 -8.80
CA SER A 375 7.54 -5.63 -8.95
C SER A 375 7.44 -6.72 -7.89
N SER A 376 8.56 -7.29 -7.48
CA SER A 376 8.58 -8.34 -6.46
C SER A 376 8.33 -7.79 -5.06
N ILE A 377 8.89 -6.63 -4.71
CA ILE A 377 8.60 -5.97 -3.42
C ILE A 377 7.11 -5.58 -3.36
N ILE A 378 6.54 -5.08 -4.46
CA ILE A 378 5.10 -4.80 -4.56
C ILE A 378 4.29 -6.08 -4.33
N LYS A 379 4.59 -7.17 -5.05
CA LYS A 379 3.90 -8.46 -4.88
C LYS A 379 4.02 -9.02 -3.47
N LEU A 380 5.17 -8.85 -2.82
CA LEU A 380 5.38 -9.24 -1.43
C LEU A 380 4.45 -8.46 -0.51
N ALA A 381 4.44 -7.13 -0.62
CA ALA A 381 3.58 -6.27 0.19
C ALA A 381 2.08 -6.54 -0.07
N GLU A 382 1.68 -6.70 -1.34
CA GLU A 382 0.30 -7.07 -1.70
C GLU A 382 -0.11 -8.42 -1.14
N LYS A 383 0.79 -9.42 -1.16
CA LYS A 383 0.52 -10.74 -0.59
C LYS A 383 0.30 -10.64 0.92
N ILE A 384 1.15 -9.90 1.64
CA ILE A 384 1.03 -9.73 3.10
C ILE A 384 -0.28 -8.99 3.44
N ALA A 385 -0.49 -7.80 2.87
CA ALA A 385 -1.67 -6.97 3.13
C ALA A 385 -2.98 -7.64 2.67
N GLY A 386 -2.96 -8.37 1.57
CA GLY A 386 -4.14 -9.00 0.98
C GLY A 386 -4.58 -10.30 1.63
N THR A 387 -3.71 -10.96 2.41
CA THR A 387 -3.97 -12.30 2.98
C THR A 387 -3.79 -12.41 4.49
N THR A 388 -3.27 -11.39 5.15
CA THR A 388 -2.99 -11.40 6.60
C THR A 388 -3.31 -10.06 7.25
N ASP A 389 -3.40 -10.05 8.58
CA ASP A 389 -3.47 -8.85 9.43
C ASP A 389 -2.08 -8.24 9.71
N ASN A 390 -1.01 -8.81 9.15
CA ASN A 390 0.36 -8.38 9.40
C ASN A 390 0.65 -7.00 8.80
N SER A 391 0.80 -6.00 9.66
CA SER A 391 1.06 -4.59 9.33
C SER A 391 2.49 -4.28 8.86
N SER A 392 3.42 -5.24 8.94
CA SER A 392 4.81 -5.04 8.51
C SER A 392 4.96 -4.68 7.03
N TRP A 393 3.99 -5.01 6.17
CA TRP A 393 4.00 -4.59 4.77
C TRP A 393 4.11 -3.08 4.59
N LEU A 394 3.64 -2.29 5.58
CA LEU A 394 3.77 -0.83 5.58
C LEU A 394 5.22 -0.36 5.59
N PHE A 395 6.16 -1.17 6.10
CA PHE A 395 7.60 -0.89 6.06
C PHE A 395 8.20 -1.01 4.65
N CYS A 396 7.52 -1.71 3.74
CA CYS A 396 7.92 -1.78 2.33
C CYS A 396 7.48 -0.52 1.55
N VAL A 397 6.48 0.21 2.04
CA VAL A 397 5.87 1.34 1.31
C VAL A 397 6.88 2.45 0.96
N PRO A 398 7.75 2.91 1.88
CA PRO A 398 8.68 4.00 1.57
C PRO A 398 9.62 3.65 0.39
N VAL A 399 10.19 2.43 0.39
CA VAL A 399 11.06 2.02 -0.72
C VAL A 399 10.26 1.88 -2.02
N ILE A 400 9.03 1.37 -1.97
CA ILE A 400 8.18 1.25 -3.16
C ILE A 400 7.88 2.63 -3.76
N HIS A 401 7.52 3.61 -2.94
CA HIS A 401 7.25 4.97 -3.41
C HIS A 401 8.48 5.55 -4.15
N PHE A 402 9.68 5.35 -3.62
CA PHE A 402 10.93 5.84 -4.24
C PHE A 402 11.37 5.04 -5.48
N MET A 403 11.00 3.75 -5.57
CA MET A 403 11.32 2.89 -6.71
C MET A 403 10.35 3.08 -7.88
N CYS A 404 9.07 3.42 -7.64
CA CYS A 404 8.06 3.57 -8.68
C CYS A 404 8.15 4.88 -9.49
N LEU A 405 9.14 5.74 -9.23
CA LEU A 405 9.54 6.93 -9.99
C LEU A 405 8.51 8.07 -10.13
N ASP A 406 7.28 7.93 -9.62
CA ASP A 406 6.32 9.05 -9.61
C ASP A 406 6.64 10.11 -8.54
N ILE A 407 7.50 9.80 -7.54
CA ILE A 407 7.89 10.70 -6.45
C ILE A 407 9.36 10.49 -6.07
N GLN A 408 10.10 11.60 -5.93
CA GLN A 408 11.45 11.59 -5.36
C GLN A 408 11.40 11.76 -3.82
N PRO A 409 12.38 11.21 -3.08
CA PRO A 409 12.54 11.53 -1.66
C PRO A 409 12.55 13.05 -1.44
N PHE A 410 11.91 13.50 -0.35
CA PHE A 410 11.74 14.91 0.04
C PHE A 410 10.94 15.78 -0.94
N GLN A 411 10.41 15.21 -2.02
CA GLN A 411 9.57 15.95 -2.95
C GLN A 411 8.14 16.04 -2.42
N HIS A 412 7.64 17.26 -2.28
CA HIS A 412 6.24 17.48 -1.94
C HIS A 412 5.32 16.97 -3.03
N VAL A 413 4.17 16.43 -2.61
CA VAL A 413 3.13 15.99 -3.54
C VAL A 413 2.62 17.19 -4.35
N PRO A 414 2.54 17.10 -5.69
CA PRO A 414 2.01 18.17 -6.53
C PRO A 414 0.65 18.64 -6.05
N SER A 415 0.42 19.96 -6.05
CA SER A 415 -0.86 20.55 -5.66
C SER A 415 -2.02 20.18 -6.58
N GLU A 416 -1.70 19.73 -7.79
CA GLU A 416 -2.66 19.27 -8.80
C GLU A 416 -3.29 17.92 -8.44
N LEU A 417 -2.63 17.12 -7.60
CA LEU A 417 -3.23 15.87 -7.13
C LEU A 417 -4.34 16.17 -6.15
N ASN A 418 -5.52 15.63 -6.46
CA ASN A 418 -6.72 15.83 -5.68
C ASN A 418 -7.16 14.52 -5.02
N TYR A 419 -7.38 14.60 -3.71
CA TYR A 419 -7.84 13.48 -2.89
C TYR A 419 -9.24 13.00 -3.30
N ASN A 420 -10.11 13.88 -3.83
CA ASN A 420 -11.46 13.56 -4.28
C ASN A 420 -11.62 13.48 -5.81
N ALA A 421 -10.51 13.31 -6.55
CA ALA A 421 -10.55 13.21 -8.01
C ALA A 421 -11.50 12.10 -8.49
N THR A 422 -12.27 12.40 -9.55
CA THR A 422 -13.17 11.45 -10.21
C THR A 422 -12.39 10.35 -10.93
N ASP A 423 -11.22 10.67 -11.47
CA ASP A 423 -10.27 9.69 -11.97
C ASP A 423 -9.64 8.93 -10.80
N LEU A 424 -9.98 7.64 -10.70
CA LEU A 424 -9.46 6.71 -9.70
C LEU A 424 -7.92 6.68 -9.68
N ASN A 425 -7.26 6.88 -10.82
CA ASN A 425 -5.80 6.90 -10.86
C ASN A 425 -5.23 8.17 -10.22
N GLN A 426 -5.89 9.31 -10.38
CA GLN A 426 -5.47 10.55 -9.71
C GLN A 426 -5.73 10.49 -8.20
N LYS A 427 -6.90 9.96 -7.81
CA LYS A 427 -7.25 9.74 -6.41
C LYS A 427 -6.23 8.83 -5.72
N ASP A 428 -5.89 7.70 -6.33
CA ASP A 428 -4.92 6.76 -5.75
C ASP A 428 -3.49 7.30 -5.75
N ARG A 429 -3.13 8.15 -6.72
CA ARG A 429 -1.85 8.87 -6.70
C ARG A 429 -1.76 9.80 -5.51
N TRP A 430 -2.87 10.47 -5.15
CA TRP A 430 -2.89 11.31 -3.95
C TRP A 430 -2.67 10.49 -2.68
N TRP A 431 -3.28 9.30 -2.60
CA TRP A 431 -3.16 8.39 -1.45
C TRP A 431 -1.88 7.56 -1.43
N GLY A 432 -1.12 7.49 -2.53
CA GLY A 432 0.03 6.60 -2.68
C GLY A 432 -0.32 5.12 -2.84
N THR A 433 -1.55 4.83 -3.29
CA THR A 433 -2.12 3.47 -3.27
C THR A 433 -2.24 2.82 -4.65
N VAL A 434 -1.75 3.46 -5.71
CA VAL A 434 -1.88 2.99 -7.11
C VAL A 434 -1.45 1.53 -7.28
N LYS A 435 -0.42 1.09 -6.55
CA LYS A 435 0.13 -0.26 -6.61
C LYS A 435 -0.46 -1.23 -5.58
N PHE A 436 -1.30 -0.75 -4.66
CA PHE A 436 -1.80 -1.51 -3.51
C PHE A 436 -3.31 -1.43 -3.33
N ARG A 437 -4.06 -0.87 -4.28
CA ARG A 437 -5.50 -0.57 -4.14
C ARG A 437 -6.29 -1.74 -3.55
N ASN A 438 -6.15 -2.93 -4.13
CA ASN A 438 -6.88 -4.11 -3.68
C ASN A 438 -6.37 -4.63 -2.34
N ALA A 439 -5.06 -4.61 -2.13
CA ALA A 439 -4.44 -5.07 -0.90
C ALA A 439 -4.83 -4.19 0.30
N ILE A 440 -4.84 -2.87 0.13
CA ILE A 440 -5.31 -1.91 1.14
C ILE A 440 -6.79 -2.08 1.44
N LYS A 441 -7.61 -2.30 0.41
CA LYS A 441 -9.03 -2.57 0.59
C LYS A 441 -9.25 -3.78 1.49
N ASN A 442 -8.58 -4.90 1.21
CA ASN A 442 -8.68 -6.12 2.02
C ASN A 442 -8.11 -5.91 3.42
N PHE A 443 -6.97 -5.22 3.54
CA PHE A 443 -6.32 -4.99 4.83
C PHE A 443 -7.16 -4.13 5.77
N LYS A 444 -7.91 -3.15 5.22
CA LYS A 444 -8.81 -2.29 5.97
C LYS A 444 -10.03 -3.02 6.54
N GLU A 445 -10.35 -4.21 6.03
CA GLU A 445 -11.44 -5.05 6.55
C GLU A 445 -11.06 -5.72 7.88
N TYR A 446 -9.78 -5.78 8.24
CA TYR A 446 -9.36 -6.27 9.56
C TYR A 446 -9.73 -5.23 10.64
N PRO A 447 -10.40 -5.65 11.73
CA PRO A 447 -10.81 -4.74 12.80
C PRO A 447 -9.61 -4.19 13.58
N GLU A 448 -8.56 -4.99 13.70
CA GLU A 448 -7.31 -4.68 14.39
C GLU A 448 -6.13 -5.17 13.56
N TRP A 449 -4.99 -4.50 13.70
CA TRP A 449 -3.73 -4.95 13.12
C TRP A 449 -3.03 -5.87 14.09
N ASP A 450 -2.13 -6.67 13.55
CA ASP A 450 -1.31 -7.61 14.30
C ASP A 450 -0.35 -6.95 15.30
N ARG A 451 -0.02 -5.66 15.07
CA ARG A 451 0.74 -4.76 15.95
C ARG A 451 -0.10 -3.49 16.21
N PRO A 452 -0.03 -2.89 17.41
CA PRO A 452 -0.69 -1.62 17.69
C PRO A 452 -0.28 -0.53 16.68
N VAL A 453 -1.25 0.22 16.19
CA VAL A 453 -1.02 1.27 15.19
C VAL A 453 0.04 2.29 15.67
N CYS A 454 0.05 2.61 16.97
CA CYS A 454 1.04 3.51 17.56
C CYS A 454 2.48 3.01 17.36
N GLU A 455 2.74 1.71 17.53
CA GLU A 455 4.08 1.14 17.34
C GLU A 455 4.53 1.23 15.86
N ILE A 456 3.60 0.99 14.93
CA ILE A 456 3.86 1.17 13.49
C ILE A 456 4.17 2.63 13.17
N LEU A 457 3.40 3.57 13.74
CA LEU A 457 3.62 5.00 13.54
C LEU A 457 4.91 5.49 14.16
N GLU A 458 5.32 4.98 15.32
CA GLU A 458 6.61 5.32 15.93
C GLU A 458 7.77 4.96 15.00
N MET A 459 7.72 3.80 14.35
CA MET A 459 8.74 3.38 13.39
C MET A 459 8.68 4.13 12.04
N LEU A 460 7.49 4.48 11.57
CA LEU A 460 7.30 5.14 10.27
C LEU A 460 7.37 6.67 10.33
N SER A 461 7.10 7.28 11.48
CA SER A 461 7.05 8.75 11.62
C SER A 461 8.32 9.48 11.19
N PRO A 462 9.56 8.95 11.40
CA PRO A 462 10.76 9.61 10.89
C PRO A 462 10.75 9.77 9.37
N TYR A 463 10.01 8.93 8.66
CA TYR A 463 9.93 8.92 7.20
C TYR A 463 8.88 9.89 6.64
N PHE A 464 8.00 10.48 7.45
CA PHE A 464 6.93 11.36 6.94
C PHE A 464 7.46 12.65 6.31
N ASP A 465 8.64 13.12 6.75
CA ASP A 465 9.30 14.29 6.16
C ASP A 465 10.06 13.96 4.85
N VAL A 466 10.32 12.66 4.63
CA VAL A 466 11.08 12.13 3.49
C VAL A 466 10.12 11.64 2.41
N ASP A 467 9.00 11.07 2.81
CA ASP A 467 7.95 10.51 1.96
C ASP A 467 6.60 11.12 2.33
N TYR A 468 6.21 12.17 1.61
CA TYR A 468 4.94 12.88 1.84
C TYR A 468 3.69 12.06 1.47
N LEU A 469 3.84 10.92 0.77
CA LEU A 469 2.74 9.99 0.53
C LEU A 469 2.59 8.97 1.65
N LEU A 470 3.67 8.60 2.34
CA LEU A 470 3.64 7.60 3.39
C LEU A 470 2.53 7.82 4.44
N PRO A 471 2.37 9.01 5.06
CA PRO A 471 1.28 9.21 6.02
C PRO A 471 -0.10 9.00 5.38
N ARG A 472 -0.25 9.28 4.08
CA ARG A 472 -1.50 9.06 3.34
C ARG A 472 -1.75 7.58 3.10
N THR A 473 -0.76 6.83 2.61
CA THR A 473 -0.88 5.38 2.39
C THR A 473 -1.18 4.65 3.70
N VAL A 474 -0.51 5.04 4.78
CA VAL A 474 -0.73 4.51 6.12
C VAL A 474 -2.16 4.79 6.59
N THR A 475 -2.64 6.02 6.47
CA THR A 475 -4.00 6.37 6.89
C THR A 475 -5.09 5.77 5.99
N ALA A 476 -4.83 5.60 4.68
CA ALA A 476 -5.73 4.90 3.76
C ALA A 476 -5.97 3.44 4.16
N SER A 477 -4.99 2.83 4.82
CA SER A 477 -5.00 1.45 5.28
C SER A 477 -5.70 1.25 6.63
N MET A 478 -5.99 2.34 7.35
CA MET A 478 -6.67 2.30 8.65
C MET A 478 -8.18 2.25 8.46
N ASN A 479 -8.88 1.67 9.44
CA ASN A 479 -10.32 1.87 9.65
C ASN A 479 -10.57 3.10 10.55
N LEU A 480 -11.84 3.49 10.77
CA LEU A 480 -12.17 4.70 11.54
C LEU A 480 -11.77 4.58 13.02
N GLN A 481 -11.88 3.37 13.60
CA GLN A 481 -11.48 3.12 15.00
C GLN A 481 -9.97 3.33 15.20
N MET A 482 -9.16 2.85 14.26
CA MET A 482 -7.71 3.08 14.26
C MET A 482 -7.38 4.57 14.11
N LEU A 483 -8.04 5.27 13.17
CA LEU A 483 -7.86 6.71 12.97
C LEU A 483 -8.20 7.49 14.25
N HIS A 484 -9.30 7.14 14.92
CA HIS A 484 -9.69 7.71 16.22
C HIS A 484 -8.60 7.51 17.27
N GLY A 485 -8.06 6.29 17.40
CA GLY A 485 -7.02 5.98 18.37
C GLY A 485 -5.72 6.78 18.21
N ILE A 486 -5.35 7.17 16.98
CA ILE A 486 -4.07 7.85 16.70
C ILE A 486 -4.16 9.36 16.55
N THR A 487 -5.37 9.92 16.40
CA THR A 487 -5.52 11.37 16.15
C THR A 487 -4.98 12.20 17.32
N THR A 488 -5.02 11.66 18.54
CA THR A 488 -4.48 12.29 19.76
C THR A 488 -2.95 12.38 19.79
N ALA A 489 -2.25 11.50 19.07
CA ALA A 489 -0.79 11.44 19.06
C ALA A 489 -0.15 12.55 18.23
N ASN A 490 -0.92 13.27 17.41
CA ASN A 490 -0.47 14.37 16.55
C ASN A 490 0.69 13.99 15.59
N ILE A 491 0.82 12.70 15.23
CA ILE A 491 1.89 12.19 14.35
C ILE A 491 1.51 12.40 12.87
N ILE A 492 0.24 12.19 12.52
CA ILE A 492 -0.25 12.31 11.14
C ILE A 492 -0.62 13.78 10.84
N PRO A 493 -0.21 14.34 9.69
CA PRO A 493 -0.58 15.69 9.30
C PRO A 493 -2.10 15.90 9.23
N VAL A 494 -2.56 17.07 9.67
CA VAL A 494 -4.00 17.42 9.73
C VAL A 494 -4.70 17.27 8.39
N ASP A 495 -4.07 17.66 7.27
CA ASP A 495 -4.66 17.52 5.94
C ASP A 495 -4.91 16.04 5.58
N VAL A 496 -4.07 15.12 6.05
CA VAL A 496 -4.24 13.68 5.80
C VAL A 496 -5.35 13.09 6.66
N VAL A 497 -5.45 13.48 7.94
CA VAL A 497 -6.56 13.08 8.82
C VAL A 497 -7.88 13.57 8.23
N LEU A 498 -7.96 14.84 7.80
CA LEU A 498 -9.16 15.40 7.19
C LEU A 498 -9.56 14.70 5.90
N ALA A 499 -8.62 14.42 5.00
CA ALA A 499 -8.92 13.68 3.77
C ALA A 499 -9.48 12.29 4.09
N SER A 500 -9.00 11.66 5.16
CA SER A 500 -9.50 10.36 5.60
C SER A 500 -10.92 10.47 6.15
N THR A 501 -11.21 11.51 6.95
CA THR A 501 -12.58 11.78 7.43
C THR A 501 -13.56 12.04 6.29
N TYR A 502 -13.12 12.68 5.20
CA TYR A 502 -13.95 12.88 4.00
C TYR A 502 -14.44 11.57 3.40
N PHE A 503 -13.58 10.55 3.35
CA PHE A 503 -14.00 9.22 2.88
C PHE A 503 -14.98 8.56 3.83
N TYR A 504 -14.77 8.66 5.14
CA TYR A 504 -15.68 8.06 6.11
C TYR A 504 -17.05 8.71 6.14
N CYS A 505 -17.15 10.03 5.97
CA CYS A 505 -18.44 10.75 6.01
C CYS A 505 -19.47 10.19 5.01
N SER A 506 -19.02 9.65 3.88
CA SER A 506 -19.92 9.06 2.88
C SER A 506 -20.31 7.61 3.16
N THR A 507 -19.67 6.94 4.12
CA THR A 507 -19.83 5.50 4.39
C THR A 507 -20.34 5.18 5.79
N LEU A 508 -20.56 6.15 6.67
CA LEU A 508 -21.02 5.91 8.04
C LEU A 508 -22.38 5.23 8.06
N GLN A 509 -22.53 4.19 8.87
CA GLN A 509 -23.78 3.41 8.97
C GLN A 509 -24.42 3.46 10.36
N ASN A 510 -23.67 3.78 11.41
CA ASN A 510 -24.15 3.70 12.79
C ASN A 510 -23.72 4.87 13.70
N CYS A 511 -24.38 5.01 14.84
CA CYS A 511 -24.14 6.08 15.81
C CYS A 511 -22.74 6.04 16.45
N LYS A 512 -22.17 4.84 16.66
CA LYS A 512 -20.85 4.69 17.28
C LYS A 512 -19.75 5.26 16.37
N GLU A 513 -19.86 5.04 15.07
CA GLU A 513 -18.94 5.62 14.07
C GLU A 513 -19.09 7.15 14.00
N LEU A 514 -20.30 7.69 14.16
CA LEU A 514 -20.52 9.13 14.26
C LEU A 514 -19.82 9.74 15.49
N ASP A 515 -19.91 9.10 16.65
CA ASP A 515 -19.22 9.54 17.86
C ASP A 515 -17.68 9.50 17.68
N MET A 516 -17.14 8.45 17.07
CA MET A 516 -15.71 8.38 16.75
C MET A 516 -15.28 9.49 15.79
N LEU A 517 -16.06 9.75 14.73
CA LEU A 517 -15.78 10.82 13.78
C LEU A 517 -15.82 12.19 14.47
N LYS A 518 -16.80 12.42 15.34
CA LYS A 518 -16.94 13.64 16.14
C LYS A 518 -15.70 13.88 16.99
N ASP A 519 -15.22 12.84 17.69
CA ASP A 519 -13.99 12.93 18.49
C ASP A 519 -12.76 13.24 17.62
N VAL A 520 -12.61 12.59 16.46
CA VAL A 520 -11.51 12.85 15.51
C VAL A 520 -11.52 14.32 15.09
N LEU A 521 -12.66 14.84 14.64
CA LEU A 521 -12.79 16.22 14.18
C LEU A 521 -12.60 17.24 15.31
N GLN A 522 -13.07 16.93 16.53
CA GLN A 522 -12.82 17.76 17.71
C GLN A 522 -11.32 17.89 18.01
N HIS A 523 -10.57 16.78 17.91
CA HIS A 523 -9.12 16.79 18.10
C HIS A 523 -8.42 17.58 16.99
N VAL A 524 -8.80 17.40 15.72
CA VAL A 524 -8.25 18.17 14.59
C VAL A 524 -8.52 19.67 14.77
N ALA A 525 -9.74 20.06 15.12
CA ALA A 525 -10.08 21.45 15.41
C ALA A 525 -9.22 22.03 16.55
N SER A 526 -9.02 21.24 17.62
CA SER A 526 -8.20 21.65 18.75
C SER A 526 -6.73 21.82 18.37
N GLN A 527 -6.15 20.89 17.58
CA GLN A 527 -4.80 21.02 17.03
C GLN A 527 -4.65 22.30 16.20
N MET A 528 -5.62 22.59 15.33
CA MET A 528 -5.62 23.78 14.49
C MET A 528 -5.62 25.07 15.32
N VAL A 529 -6.32 25.10 16.46
CA VAL A 529 -6.31 26.23 17.40
C VAL A 529 -4.96 26.37 18.11
N THR A 530 -4.35 25.26 18.56
CA THR A 530 -3.12 25.26 19.38
C THR A 530 -1.81 25.39 18.62
N CYS A 531 -1.76 25.02 17.34
CA CYS A 531 -0.53 24.91 16.52
C CYS A 531 0.29 26.21 16.35
N ASP A 532 -0.15 27.35 16.89
CA ASP A 532 0.53 28.64 16.69
C ASP A 532 1.70 28.90 17.65
N LYS A 533 1.98 28.00 18.60
CA LYS A 533 3.00 28.26 19.64
C LYS A 533 4.24 27.35 19.62
N ASN A 534 4.14 26.08 19.22
CA ASN A 534 5.22 25.09 19.48
C ASN A 534 5.53 24.10 18.33
N MET A 535 4.89 24.17 17.17
CA MET A 535 5.11 23.23 16.06
C MET A 535 5.83 23.92 14.89
N PRO A 536 6.69 23.20 14.13
CA PRO A 536 7.22 23.73 12.87
C PRO A 536 6.04 24.17 11.99
N THR A 537 6.07 25.43 11.55
CA THR A 537 4.96 26.04 10.81
C THR A 537 4.67 25.16 9.59
N PRO A 538 3.45 24.58 9.46
CA PRO A 538 3.15 23.75 8.31
C PRO A 538 3.35 24.55 7.02
N GLY A 539 3.93 23.91 6.00
CA GLY A 539 4.15 24.56 4.72
C GLY A 539 2.84 25.08 4.12
N ILE A 540 2.90 26.14 3.31
CA ILE A 540 1.71 26.77 2.71
C ILE A 540 0.82 25.74 1.98
N ASP A 541 1.43 24.77 1.31
CA ASP A 541 0.73 23.70 0.59
C ASP A 541 -0.11 22.79 1.53
N SER A 542 0.35 22.51 2.76
CA SER A 542 -0.40 21.70 3.73
C SER A 542 -1.59 22.47 4.31
N ILE A 543 -1.41 23.76 4.60
CA ILE A 543 -2.50 24.62 5.07
C ILE A 543 -3.53 24.85 3.97
N TYR A 544 -3.07 25.03 2.72
CA TYR A 544 -3.94 25.09 1.56
C TYR A 544 -4.82 23.83 1.44
N ARG A 545 -4.20 22.65 1.47
CA ARG A 545 -4.94 21.38 1.45
C ARG A 545 -5.91 21.25 2.63
N THR A 546 -5.48 21.65 3.83
CA THR A 546 -6.32 21.58 5.04
C THR A 546 -7.63 22.33 4.85
N PHE A 547 -7.59 23.60 4.41
CA PHE A 547 -8.83 24.35 4.23
C PHE A 547 -9.62 23.87 3.01
N ASN A 548 -8.97 23.46 1.92
CA ASN A 548 -9.65 22.97 0.72
C ASN A 548 -10.39 21.65 1.00
N ILE A 549 -9.79 20.73 1.77
CA ILE A 549 -10.46 19.50 2.20
C ILE A 549 -11.60 19.80 3.17
N ALA A 550 -11.40 20.74 4.10
CA ALA A 550 -12.44 21.14 5.04
C ALA A 550 -13.63 21.81 4.34
N SER A 551 -13.38 22.60 3.30
CA SER A 551 -14.39 23.19 2.41
C SER A 551 -15.28 22.13 1.78
N ASP A 552 -14.67 21.16 1.08
CA ASP A 552 -15.38 20.05 0.46
C ASP A 552 -16.14 19.17 1.48
N LEU A 553 -15.59 19.04 2.70
CA LEU A 553 -16.22 18.32 3.81
C LEU A 553 -17.54 18.95 4.26
N ILE A 554 -17.70 20.28 4.20
CA ILE A 554 -18.91 20.99 4.67
C ILE A 554 -20.16 20.39 4.02
N GLY A 555 -20.15 20.20 2.70
CA GLY A 555 -21.29 19.64 1.97
C GLY A 555 -21.61 18.19 2.34
N ASN A 556 -20.62 17.42 2.79
CA ASN A 556 -20.82 16.04 3.24
C ASN A 556 -21.34 15.97 4.66
N VAL A 557 -20.78 16.76 5.59
CA VAL A 557 -21.17 16.71 7.00
C VAL A 557 -22.54 17.30 7.27
N ILE A 558 -22.99 18.29 6.48
CA ILE A 558 -24.36 18.82 6.57
C ILE A 558 -25.40 17.70 6.37
N LYS A 559 -25.12 16.72 5.50
CA LYS A 559 -26.01 15.59 5.24
C LYS A 559 -26.12 14.62 6.42
N LEU A 560 -25.14 14.63 7.33
CA LEU A 560 -25.14 13.78 8.53
C LEU A 560 -26.10 14.28 9.61
N LYS A 561 -26.54 15.56 9.53
CA LYS A 561 -27.44 16.20 10.51
C LYS A 561 -26.94 16.21 11.97
N ASP A 562 -25.64 15.96 12.20
CA ASP A 562 -25.02 16.16 13.51
C ASP A 562 -24.38 17.56 13.56
N GLY A 563 -25.01 18.46 14.30
CA GLY A 563 -24.54 19.84 14.41
C GLY A 563 -23.11 19.97 14.96
N ASN A 564 -22.64 19.07 15.84
CA ASN A 564 -21.28 19.17 16.36
C ASN A 564 -20.23 18.84 15.29
N ILE A 565 -20.46 17.77 14.52
CA ILE A 565 -19.61 17.39 13.39
C ILE A 565 -19.54 18.54 12.39
N VAL A 566 -20.68 19.14 12.04
CA VAL A 566 -20.75 20.29 11.14
C VAL A 566 -19.93 21.47 11.69
N PHE A 567 -20.10 21.84 12.96
CA PHE A 567 -19.36 22.97 13.54
C PHE A 567 -17.86 22.72 13.64
N PHE A 568 -17.40 21.51 13.93
CA PHE A 568 -15.97 21.21 13.93
C PHE A 568 -15.36 21.38 12.54
N VAL A 569 -16.04 20.93 11.48
CA VAL A 569 -15.57 21.15 10.10
C VAL A 569 -15.56 22.63 9.72
N ILE A 570 -16.61 23.39 10.06
CA ILE A 570 -16.67 24.85 9.84
C ILE A 570 -15.51 25.54 10.57
N GLU A 571 -15.24 25.17 11.82
CA GLU A 571 -14.14 25.71 12.62
C GLU A 571 -12.79 25.44 11.95
N ILE A 572 -12.54 24.20 11.54
CA ILE A 572 -11.31 23.79 10.84
C ILE A 572 -11.14 24.56 9.53
N TYR A 573 -12.22 24.70 8.75
CA TYR A 573 -12.24 25.45 7.49
C TYR A 573 -11.85 26.92 7.70
N LEU A 574 -12.53 27.62 8.61
CA LEU A 574 -12.32 29.05 8.85
C LEU A 574 -10.94 29.32 9.45
N ILE A 575 -10.44 28.47 10.35
CA ILE A 575 -9.07 28.57 10.89
C ILE A 575 -8.04 28.32 9.79
N GLY A 576 -8.23 27.28 8.97
CA GLY A 576 -7.36 26.95 7.85
C GLY A 576 -7.26 28.09 6.85
N LEU A 577 -8.39 28.70 6.49
CA LEU A 577 -8.47 29.85 5.58
C LEU A 577 -7.74 31.08 6.16
N ASP A 578 -7.96 31.41 7.44
CA ASP A 578 -7.28 32.54 8.10
C ASP A 578 -5.75 32.34 8.13
N LYS A 579 -5.29 31.11 8.43
CA LYS A 579 -3.86 30.77 8.38
C LYS A 579 -3.30 30.86 6.97
N PHE A 580 -4.01 30.32 5.98
CA PHE A 580 -3.60 30.39 4.58
C PHE A 580 -3.46 31.85 4.14
N GLN A 581 -4.46 32.69 4.41
CA GLN A 581 -4.43 34.11 4.07
C GLN A 581 -3.22 34.82 4.70
N LYS A 582 -2.94 34.58 5.98
CA LYS A 582 -1.80 35.19 6.69
C LYS A 582 -0.46 34.79 6.08
N ILE A 583 -0.30 33.54 5.64
CA ILE A 583 0.94 33.06 5.03
C ILE A 583 1.05 33.54 3.58
N ASN A 584 -0.02 33.44 2.82
CA ASN A 584 -0.09 33.88 1.43
C ASN A 584 0.24 35.38 1.33
N ASN A 585 -0.34 36.23 2.18
CA ASN A 585 -0.04 37.67 2.21
C ASN A 585 1.44 37.98 2.53
N LYS A 586 2.10 37.15 3.35
CA LYS A 586 3.54 37.28 3.62
C LYS A 586 4.39 36.84 2.43
N GLN A 587 3.95 35.82 1.68
CA GLN A 587 4.65 35.31 0.49
C GLN A 587 4.42 36.15 -0.76
N TYR A 588 3.27 36.81 -0.89
CA TYR A 588 2.97 37.77 -1.96
C TYR A 588 4.00 38.92 -2.02
N GLN A 589 4.66 39.22 -0.89
CA GLN A 589 5.77 40.17 -0.83
C GLN A 589 7.10 39.61 -1.41
N ARG A 590 7.15 38.32 -1.80
CA ARG A 590 8.38 37.56 -2.14
C ARG A 590 8.41 36.91 -3.54
N VAL A 591 7.51 37.28 -4.45
CA VAL A 591 7.62 37.12 -5.94
C VAL A 591 7.25 35.76 -6.57
N ASP A 592 7.03 34.65 -5.85
CA ASP A 592 6.55 33.39 -6.47
C ASP A 592 5.04 33.17 -6.29
N HIS A 593 4.26 33.22 -7.39
CA HIS A 593 2.79 33.12 -7.35
C HIS A 593 2.27 31.77 -7.87
N LYS A 594 2.08 30.81 -6.96
CA LYS A 594 1.38 29.54 -7.25
C LYS A 594 -0.14 29.62 -7.03
N TYR A 595 -0.61 30.53 -6.16
CA TYR A 595 -2.01 30.65 -5.75
C TYR A 595 -2.55 32.06 -6.02
N LYS A 596 -3.68 32.18 -6.72
CA LYS A 596 -4.32 33.48 -6.97
C LYS A 596 -5.15 33.93 -5.78
N GLU A 597 -5.07 35.22 -5.45
CA GLU A 597 -5.80 35.82 -4.33
C GLU A 597 -7.33 35.71 -4.49
N THR A 598 -7.84 35.70 -5.72
CA THR A 598 -9.28 35.65 -6.02
C THR A 598 -9.96 34.31 -5.71
N ASP A 599 -9.21 33.22 -5.75
CA ASP A 599 -9.81 31.88 -5.82
C ASP A 599 -10.35 31.46 -4.44
N HIS A 600 -9.60 31.70 -3.36
CA HIS A 600 -10.00 31.33 -2.00
C HIS A 600 -11.14 32.20 -1.43
N TRP A 601 -11.29 33.46 -1.86
CA TRP A 601 -12.44 34.30 -1.46
C TRP A 601 -13.74 33.91 -2.13
N THR A 602 -13.66 33.40 -3.37
CA THR A 602 -14.82 32.86 -4.08
C THR A 602 -15.34 31.62 -3.36
N GLU A 603 -14.43 30.72 -2.97
CA GLU A 603 -14.73 29.54 -2.17
C GLU A 603 -15.27 29.88 -0.77
N TYR A 604 -14.70 30.90 -0.11
CA TYR A 604 -15.24 31.44 1.13
C TYR A 604 -16.68 31.92 1.01
N THR A 605 -16.99 32.67 -0.04
CA THR A 605 -18.34 33.19 -0.27
C THR A 605 -19.33 32.04 -0.43
N TYR A 606 -18.98 31.04 -1.26
CA TYR A 606 -19.81 29.85 -1.48
C TYR A 606 -20.06 29.05 -0.20
N ASN A 607 -19.02 28.75 0.57
CA ASN A 607 -19.15 27.96 1.80
C ASN A 607 -19.89 28.73 2.90
N ARG A 608 -19.62 30.02 3.05
CA ARG A 608 -20.36 30.89 3.98
C ARG A 608 -21.84 30.86 3.68
N ASP A 609 -22.22 31.03 2.42
CA ASP A 609 -23.63 31.04 2.01
C ASP A 609 -24.27 29.65 2.22
N THR A 610 -23.51 28.57 1.97
CA THR A 610 -23.94 27.19 2.26
C THR A 610 -24.18 26.96 3.75
N ILE A 611 -23.28 27.43 4.61
CA ILE A 611 -23.41 27.32 6.08
C ILE A 611 -24.63 28.11 6.56
N VAL A 612 -24.79 29.35 6.11
CA VAL A 612 -25.94 30.21 6.45
C VAL A 612 -27.24 29.54 6.01
N HIS A 613 -27.30 29.05 4.78
CA HIS A 613 -28.49 28.37 4.26
C HIS A 613 -28.83 27.12 5.08
N TRP A 614 -27.82 26.36 5.52
CA TRP A 614 -28.03 25.23 6.42
C TRP A 614 -28.63 25.68 7.77
N LEU A 615 -28.10 26.75 8.37
CA LEU A 615 -28.63 27.31 9.64
C LEU A 615 -30.08 27.81 9.52
N GLU A 616 -30.47 28.30 8.34
CA GLU A 616 -31.82 28.84 8.07
C GLU A 616 -32.89 27.78 7.79
N ASN A 617 -32.49 26.62 7.27
CA ASN A 617 -33.40 25.58 6.77
C ASN A 617 -33.81 24.54 7.82
N GLU A 618 -33.26 24.59 9.03
CA GLU A 618 -33.70 23.70 10.11
C GLU A 618 -35.10 24.11 10.59
N LEU A 619 -35.91 23.15 11.05
CA LEU A 619 -37.25 23.43 11.56
C LEU A 619 -37.14 24.38 12.77
N PHE A 620 -38.02 25.39 12.83
CA PHE A 620 -38.03 26.40 13.91
C PHE A 620 -38.41 25.80 15.25
N GLU A 621 -37.40 25.25 15.91
CA GLU A 621 -37.44 24.70 17.25
C GLU A 621 -36.27 25.28 18.07
N ASN A 622 -36.26 25.00 19.37
CA ASN A 622 -35.16 25.39 20.26
C ASN A 622 -33.78 24.94 19.72
N GLN A 623 -33.75 23.85 18.95
CA GLN A 623 -32.54 23.34 18.32
C GLN A 623 -31.95 24.34 17.29
N GLU A 624 -32.77 25.04 16.51
CA GLU A 624 -32.32 26.01 15.49
C GLU A 624 -31.51 27.15 16.14
N LEU A 625 -32.05 27.78 17.19
CA LEU A 625 -31.37 28.88 17.90
C LEU A 625 -30.09 28.42 18.60
N MET A 626 -30.06 27.17 19.05
CA MET A 626 -28.83 26.58 19.61
C MET A 626 -27.75 26.35 18.55
N LEU A 627 -28.12 26.07 17.30
CA LEU A 627 -27.16 26.00 16.18
C LEU A 627 -26.61 27.39 15.85
N TRP A 628 -27.47 28.41 15.72
CA TRP A 628 -27.03 29.80 15.53
C TRP A 628 -26.06 30.23 16.63
N ASN A 629 -26.42 29.99 17.90
CA ASN A 629 -25.56 30.29 19.04
C ASN A 629 -24.19 29.60 18.96
N LYS A 630 -24.15 28.32 18.57
CA LYS A 630 -22.88 27.60 18.37
C LYS A 630 -22.05 28.20 17.24
N ALA A 631 -22.67 28.66 16.14
CA ALA A 631 -21.99 29.32 15.05
C ALA A 631 -21.29 30.63 15.51
N PHE A 632 -21.94 31.37 16.40
CA PHE A 632 -21.35 32.54 17.05
C PHE A 632 -20.20 32.20 18.01
N GLN A 633 -20.26 31.03 18.67
CA GLN A 633 -19.26 30.57 19.64
C GLN A 633 -18.00 29.91 19.02
N LEU A 634 -17.88 29.82 17.69
CA LEU A 634 -16.71 29.24 17.03
C LEU A 634 -15.40 29.94 17.47
N ARG A 635 -14.34 29.17 17.77
CA ARG A 635 -13.10 29.68 18.38
C ARG A 635 -12.15 30.25 17.34
N LEU A 636 -12.61 31.29 16.64
CA LEU A 636 -11.83 31.98 15.62
C LEU A 636 -10.95 33.08 16.23
N LYS A 637 -9.72 33.19 15.71
CA LYS A 637 -8.83 34.31 16.06
C LYS A 637 -9.31 35.61 15.42
N GLU A 638 -8.99 36.74 16.04
CA GLU A 638 -9.26 38.04 15.45
C GLU A 638 -8.54 38.18 14.10
N GLY A 639 -9.30 38.63 13.09
CA GLY A 639 -8.85 38.66 11.71
C GLY A 639 -9.98 38.94 10.72
N LYS A 640 -9.62 39.09 9.44
CA LYS A 640 -10.57 39.42 8.36
C LYS A 640 -11.63 38.33 8.20
N VAL A 641 -11.24 37.06 8.27
CA VAL A 641 -12.16 35.91 8.13
C VAL A 641 -13.23 35.92 9.24
N LYS A 642 -12.82 36.03 10.51
CA LYS A 642 -13.75 36.10 11.65
C LYS A 642 -14.72 37.27 11.52
N LYS A 643 -14.21 38.47 11.20
CA LYS A 643 -15.02 39.68 11.04
C LYS A 643 -16.10 39.49 9.97
N LEU A 644 -15.70 39.09 8.76
CA LEU A 644 -16.64 38.90 7.65
C LEU A 644 -17.67 37.81 7.93
N PHE A 645 -17.26 36.75 8.61
CA PHE A 645 -18.16 35.66 8.97
C PHE A 645 -19.18 36.11 10.01
N ARG A 646 -18.74 36.81 11.08
CA ARG A 646 -19.62 37.36 12.11
C ARG A 646 -20.60 38.38 11.55
N GLU A 647 -20.14 39.35 10.75
CA GLU A 647 -21.01 40.36 10.12
C GLU A 647 -22.11 39.70 9.27
N THR A 648 -21.76 38.63 8.54
CA THR A 648 -22.75 37.88 7.76
C THR A 648 -23.73 37.12 8.65
N LEU A 649 -23.24 36.44 9.69
CA LEU A 649 -24.09 35.72 10.64
C LEU A 649 -25.04 36.67 11.37
N GLU A 650 -24.57 37.83 11.85
CA GLU A 650 -25.40 38.83 12.53
C GLU A 650 -26.52 39.33 11.61
N PHE A 651 -26.17 39.70 10.37
CA PHE A 651 -27.14 40.17 9.39
C PHE A 651 -28.20 39.11 9.09
N ARG A 652 -27.79 37.87 8.80
CA ARG A 652 -28.70 36.77 8.44
C ARG A 652 -29.53 36.31 9.63
N PHE A 653 -28.92 36.16 10.80
CA PHE A 653 -29.64 35.84 12.03
C PHE A 653 -30.69 36.91 12.35
N HIS A 654 -30.38 38.20 12.19
CA HIS A 654 -31.36 39.26 12.37
C HIS A 654 -32.56 39.10 11.43
N GLN A 655 -32.31 38.86 10.14
CA GLN A 655 -33.38 38.61 9.16
C GLN A 655 -34.22 37.39 9.53
N THR A 656 -33.59 36.28 9.88
CA THR A 656 -34.29 35.07 10.32
C THR A 656 -35.16 35.38 11.54
N ILE A 657 -34.63 36.02 12.57
CA ILE A 657 -35.38 36.36 13.77
C ILE A 657 -36.55 37.32 13.47
N GLU A 658 -36.38 38.31 12.60
CA GLU A 658 -37.47 39.22 12.20
C GLU A 658 -38.59 38.49 11.42
N GLU A 659 -38.24 37.47 10.62
CA GLU A 659 -39.23 36.62 9.95
C GLU A 659 -39.98 35.74 10.96
N LYS A 660 -39.25 35.10 11.88
CA LYS A 660 -39.86 34.26 12.93
C LYS A 660 -40.66 35.09 13.93
N GLU A 661 -40.29 36.35 14.19
CA GLU A 661 -41.05 37.30 15.01
C GLU A 661 -42.47 37.47 14.46
N LYS A 662 -42.60 37.55 13.14
CA LYS A 662 -43.89 37.71 12.45
C LYS A 662 -44.69 36.42 12.38
N LEU A 663 -44.01 35.29 12.18
CA LEU A 663 -44.67 33.99 11.95
C LEU A 663 -45.00 33.25 13.25
N PHE A 664 -44.13 33.35 14.26
CA PHE A 664 -44.17 32.57 15.50
C PHE A 664 -43.80 33.43 16.74
N PRO A 665 -44.47 34.57 16.97
CA PRO A 665 -44.12 35.49 18.06
C PRO A 665 -44.14 34.82 19.43
N GLU A 666 -45.13 33.97 19.70
CA GLU A 666 -45.27 33.29 20.99
C GLU A 666 -44.06 32.38 21.28
N LYS A 667 -43.61 31.63 20.27
CA LYS A 667 -42.53 30.67 20.44
C LYS A 667 -41.19 31.37 20.72
N LEU A 668 -40.96 32.53 20.13
CA LEU A 668 -39.77 33.34 20.40
C LEU A 668 -39.74 33.84 21.84
N VAL A 669 -40.87 34.34 22.35
CA VAL A 669 -40.99 34.76 23.76
C VAL A 669 -40.69 33.59 24.69
N GLU A 670 -41.28 32.41 24.40
CA GLU A 670 -41.06 31.19 25.18
C GLU A 670 -39.57 30.78 25.22
N ILE A 671 -38.92 30.73 24.06
CA ILE A 671 -37.50 30.33 23.97
C ILE A 671 -36.61 31.34 24.69
N TYR A 672 -36.82 32.64 24.50
CA TYR A 672 -36.03 33.66 25.19
C TYR A 672 -36.20 33.56 26.71
N CYS A 673 -37.43 33.47 27.21
CA CYS A 673 -37.67 33.39 28.66
C CYS A 673 -37.01 32.12 29.25
N SER A 674 -37.08 30.99 28.54
CA SER A 674 -36.57 29.71 29.01
C SER A 674 -35.06 29.57 28.89
N HIS A 675 -34.44 30.16 27.87
CA HIS A 675 -33.08 29.82 27.45
C HIS A 675 -32.13 31.00 27.25
N ALA A 676 -32.54 32.26 27.49
CA ALA A 676 -31.71 33.45 27.26
C ALA A 676 -30.26 33.31 27.78
N ASP A 677 -30.07 32.85 29.03
CA ASP A 677 -28.74 32.73 29.65
C ASP A 677 -27.77 31.78 28.92
N THR A 678 -28.29 30.89 28.07
CA THR A 678 -27.47 29.91 27.33
C THR A 678 -26.90 30.48 26.03
N PHE A 679 -27.40 31.63 25.59
CA PHE A 679 -27.01 32.26 24.34
C PHE A 679 -25.85 33.25 24.53
N GLU A 680 -25.03 33.44 23.49
CA GLU A 680 -24.01 34.51 23.44
C GLU A 680 -24.71 35.89 23.49
N GLU A 681 -24.00 36.90 24.00
CA GLU A 681 -24.50 38.27 24.16
C GLU A 681 -25.14 38.83 22.87
N THR A 682 -24.49 38.66 21.71
CA THR A 682 -25.02 39.11 20.42
C THR A 682 -26.35 38.45 20.08
N VAL A 683 -26.48 37.15 20.33
CA VAL A 683 -27.72 36.39 20.09
C VAL A 683 -28.81 36.86 21.06
N GLN A 684 -28.47 37.03 22.34
CA GLN A 684 -29.38 37.55 23.35
C GLN A 684 -29.88 38.96 22.98
N GLU A 685 -29.00 39.83 22.52
CA GLU A 685 -29.36 41.20 22.14
C GLU A 685 -30.38 41.20 20.99
N ILE A 686 -30.10 40.45 19.92
CA ILE A 686 -30.99 40.35 18.75
C ILE A 686 -32.34 39.72 19.16
N LEU A 687 -32.32 38.62 19.91
CA LEU A 687 -33.53 37.96 20.39
C LEU A 687 -34.35 38.87 21.31
N SER A 688 -33.71 39.59 22.24
CA SER A 688 -34.40 40.48 23.18
C SER A 688 -35.16 41.60 22.45
N LYS A 689 -34.56 42.18 21.40
CA LYS A 689 -35.19 43.21 20.57
C LYS A 689 -36.41 42.66 19.83
N ALA A 690 -36.31 41.47 19.26
CA ALA A 690 -37.41 40.82 18.56
C ALA A 690 -38.54 40.41 19.51
N VAL A 691 -38.20 39.86 20.69
CA VAL A 691 -39.17 39.47 21.73
C VAL A 691 -39.94 40.68 22.26
N LEU A 692 -39.28 41.82 22.48
CA LEU A 692 -39.96 43.07 22.87
C LEU A 692 -40.97 43.53 21.81
N LYS A 693 -40.64 43.41 20.51
CA LYS A 693 -41.58 43.70 19.43
C LYS A 693 -42.73 42.67 19.42
N ALA A 694 -42.43 41.38 19.54
CA ALA A 694 -43.41 40.31 19.57
C ALA A 694 -44.44 40.49 20.70
N ILE A 695 -44.00 40.82 21.92
CA ILE A 695 -44.89 41.10 23.05
C ILE A 695 -45.75 42.33 22.79
N LYS A 696 -45.15 43.40 22.24
CA LYS A 696 -45.87 44.64 21.94
C LYS A 696 -47.03 44.44 20.96
N TYR A 697 -46.85 43.58 19.97
CA TYR A 697 -47.81 43.39 18.87
C TYR A 697 -48.66 42.12 18.95
N SER A 698 -48.38 41.22 19.89
CA SER A 698 -49.18 40.00 20.06
C SER A 698 -50.47 40.29 20.83
N THR A 699 -51.59 39.76 20.32
CA THR A 699 -52.96 39.93 20.85
C THR A 699 -53.53 38.62 21.41
N SER A 700 -52.68 37.70 21.87
CA SER A 700 -53.06 36.56 22.71
C SER A 700 -51.80 35.75 22.99
N PHE A 701 -51.22 35.86 24.18
CA PHE A 701 -50.11 35.01 24.60
C PHE A 701 -50.56 34.15 25.77
N ASP A 702 -50.63 32.83 25.58
CA ASP A 702 -50.97 31.88 26.66
C ASP A 702 -49.77 31.64 27.57
N TRP A 703 -49.46 32.65 28.39
CA TRP A 703 -48.35 32.69 29.34
C TRP A 703 -48.47 31.61 30.44
N ARG A 704 -49.64 30.99 30.62
CA ARG A 704 -49.84 29.90 31.59
C ARG A 704 -49.05 28.63 31.24
N LYS A 705 -48.47 28.57 30.03
CA LYS A 705 -47.57 27.50 29.59
C LYS A 705 -46.14 27.63 30.14
N THR A 706 -45.70 28.80 30.60
CA THR A 706 -44.38 28.94 31.25
C THR A 706 -44.46 28.45 32.70
N LYS A 707 -44.05 27.20 32.93
CA LYS A 707 -44.19 26.51 34.23
C LYS A 707 -43.04 26.76 35.20
N ASP A 708 -41.98 27.45 34.79
CA ASP A 708 -40.81 27.68 35.64
C ASP A 708 -40.73 29.14 36.15
N GLY A 709 -40.29 29.31 37.39
CA GLY A 709 -40.25 30.62 38.06
C GLY A 709 -39.24 31.60 37.46
N LYS A 710 -38.16 31.13 36.80
CA LYS A 710 -37.17 32.02 36.18
C LYS A 710 -37.69 32.62 34.89
N SER A 711 -38.38 31.83 34.08
CA SER A 711 -39.05 32.24 32.86
C SER A 711 -40.12 33.29 33.17
N ASN A 712 -40.90 33.10 34.25
CA ASN A 712 -41.88 34.10 34.67
C ASN A 712 -41.24 35.42 35.12
N ILE A 713 -40.09 35.38 35.81
CA ILE A 713 -39.34 36.59 36.18
C ILE A 713 -38.82 37.32 34.93
N ARG A 714 -38.31 36.60 33.92
CA ARG A 714 -37.89 37.25 32.66
C ARG A 714 -39.06 37.83 31.90
N LEU A 715 -40.17 37.10 31.84
CA LEU A 715 -41.38 37.56 31.17
C LEU A 715 -41.93 38.82 31.83
N SER A 716 -41.97 38.88 33.17
CA SER A 716 -42.41 40.08 33.88
C SER A 716 -41.47 41.27 33.65
N GLN A 717 -40.15 41.06 33.62
CA GLN A 717 -39.18 42.09 33.26
C GLN A 717 -39.37 42.60 31.83
N LEU A 718 -39.67 41.73 30.88
CA LEU A 718 -39.97 42.11 29.50
C LEU A 718 -41.27 42.91 29.41
N LEU A 719 -42.34 42.41 30.02
CA LEU A 719 -43.64 43.10 30.04
C LEU A 719 -43.56 44.47 30.70
N SER A 720 -42.82 44.59 31.82
CA SER A 720 -42.55 45.88 32.47
C SER A 720 -41.83 46.85 31.52
N LYS A 721 -40.79 46.40 30.80
CA LYS A 721 -40.10 47.24 29.79
C LYS A 721 -40.98 47.62 28.61
N VAL A 722 -41.84 46.73 28.13
CA VAL A 722 -42.78 47.05 27.06
C VAL A 722 -43.81 48.06 27.57
N PHE A 723 -44.31 47.90 28.80
CA PHE A 723 -45.25 48.82 29.42
C PHE A 723 -44.66 50.22 29.58
N GLU A 724 -43.47 50.37 30.18
CA GLU A 724 -42.78 51.66 30.32
C GLU A 724 -42.67 52.36 28.96
N LYS A 725 -42.20 51.63 27.94
CA LYS A 725 -42.02 52.18 26.59
C LYS A 725 -43.34 52.56 25.93
N GLU A 726 -44.40 51.78 26.11
CA GLU A 726 -45.71 52.06 25.51
C GLU A 726 -46.41 53.22 26.22
N TRP A 727 -46.21 53.35 27.53
CA TRP A 727 -46.69 54.46 28.35
C TRP A 727 -46.07 55.78 27.91
N ASP A 728 -44.74 55.81 27.75
CA ASP A 728 -44.01 56.97 27.26
C ASP A 728 -44.39 57.34 25.81
N LEU A 729 -44.52 56.35 24.92
CA LEU A 729 -44.82 56.58 23.50
C LEU A 729 -46.22 57.16 23.26
N LYS A 730 -47.18 56.85 24.15
CA LYS A 730 -48.58 57.28 23.99
C LYS A 730 -48.96 58.48 24.86
N ASP A 731 -48.00 59.05 25.60
CA ASP A 731 -48.22 60.21 26.46
C ASP A 731 -49.42 59.98 27.41
N LEU A 732 -49.40 58.83 28.09
CA LEU A 732 -50.51 58.34 28.91
C LEU A 732 -50.58 58.96 30.32
N ASP A 733 -49.96 60.13 30.50
CA ASP A 733 -50.04 60.90 31.74
C ASP A 733 -51.46 61.44 32.02
N ASP A 734 -52.34 61.44 31.01
CA ASP A 734 -53.78 61.62 31.18
C ASP A 734 -54.42 60.34 31.75
N PRO A 735 -54.96 60.37 32.99
CA PRO A 735 -55.52 59.19 33.66
C PRO A 735 -56.63 58.49 32.88
N VAL A 736 -57.43 59.23 32.09
CA VAL A 736 -58.53 58.63 31.31
C VAL A 736 -57.96 57.84 30.13
N ARG A 737 -57.02 58.42 29.39
CA ARG A 737 -56.34 57.75 28.26
C ARG A 737 -55.48 56.58 28.72
N GLY A 738 -54.76 56.75 29.82
CA GLY A 738 -53.98 55.67 30.43
C GLY A 738 -54.85 54.49 30.82
N LEU A 739 -56.01 54.75 31.43
CA LEU A 739 -56.99 53.71 31.78
C LEU A 739 -57.60 53.04 30.54
N GLU A 740 -58.04 53.82 29.56
CA GLU A 740 -58.57 53.30 28.28
C GLU A 740 -57.55 52.43 27.57
N HIS A 741 -56.27 52.85 27.54
CA HIS A 741 -55.22 52.07 26.92
C HIS A 741 -54.96 50.77 27.69
N ALA A 742 -54.82 50.84 29.02
CA ALA A 742 -54.60 49.69 29.88
C ALA A 742 -55.68 48.61 29.73
N LEU A 743 -56.96 49.02 29.63
CA LEU A 743 -58.10 48.11 29.46
C LEU A 743 -58.18 47.47 28.06
N MET A 744 -57.54 48.08 27.06
CA MET A 744 -57.56 47.62 25.66
C MET A 744 -56.27 46.91 25.25
N TRP A 745 -55.22 47.00 26.05
CA TRP A 745 -53.91 46.47 25.72
C TRP A 745 -53.66 45.14 26.42
N GLU A 746 -53.87 44.05 25.70
CA GLU A 746 -53.80 42.69 26.24
C GLU A 746 -52.49 42.29 26.92
N PRO A 747 -51.30 42.75 26.49
CA PRO A 747 -50.07 42.56 27.26
C PRO A 747 -50.13 43.14 28.68
N PHE A 748 -50.86 44.23 28.89
CA PHE A 748 -51.06 44.79 30.24
C PHE A 748 -51.91 43.87 31.11
N HIS A 749 -52.96 43.25 30.56
CA HIS A 749 -53.74 42.25 31.30
C HIS A 749 -52.85 41.07 31.71
N THR A 750 -52.02 40.58 30.80
CA THR A 750 -51.06 39.50 31.07
C THR A 750 -50.05 39.91 32.16
N TYR A 751 -49.56 41.15 32.12
CA TYR A 751 -48.67 41.69 33.15
C TYR A 751 -49.35 41.71 34.53
N MET A 752 -50.60 42.14 34.60
CA MET A 752 -51.39 42.19 35.84
C MET A 752 -51.76 40.80 36.38
N GLU A 753 -51.88 39.77 35.53
CA GLU A 753 -52.08 38.39 35.99
C GLU A 753 -50.78 37.75 36.55
N LEU A 754 -49.62 38.22 36.09
CA LEU A 754 -48.30 37.74 36.54
C LEU A 754 -47.79 38.47 37.80
N PHE A 755 -48.19 39.74 37.99
CA PHE A 755 -47.91 40.56 39.17
C PHE A 755 -48.80 40.17 40.35
#